data_AF-A0A2P6N6W6-F1
#
_entry.id   AF-A0A2P6N6W6-F1
#
_cell.length_a   1.000
_cell.length_b   1.000
_cell.length_c   1.000
_cell.angle_alpha   90.00
_cell.angle_beta   90.00
_cell.angle_gamma   90.00
#
_symmetry.space_group_name_H-M   'P 1'
#
loop_
_entity.id
_entity.type
_entity.pdbx_description
1 polymer ?
#
loop_
_entity_poly.entity_id
_entity_poly.type
_entity_poly.pdbx_seq_one_letter_code
_entity_poly.pdbx_strand_id
1 'polypeptide(L)'
;MHYRSMITFLCLSLLFCSISACELYVDSQNGTDTPTCGSLSDPCQTIRDNATQLSLCLASGEYEVMETMPSRMRWTGTGKKPLIKCDQKRIKAECTNANGSRRLHWEGIEMQDCFIQHLPSCLHINITSSSLLHTTLSTGLDLMEDLILDNSHFSQTRILCYTSNELLVFRQNIFTSSEVLIFSTSDRINGTRSIRITGNYFISLSVIELKMTSRASVVTNLDIMDNVHASFLYAPHPHPFPNMGHIYIEWSSSDLQDEDIDDARDGEEHPITENPMRINIDNNRLPNVTLFCNPSLSNPDLNVTNNVITSLSMQWYNAPYHPLIGSSLVRLDGNELWKVDVMMDNDRGWSLQQTMRFVFVDNIIDLMSLTSLRISQFTIHFESNTISTVSVYKNAIGAPGEDDHLIDNFFGGIILWYTYPTLLYHSKSLHITRNRINTMDLQLLFPFTNSVSRVILKDNVWIRPEILVTALRLTTTSCEVYLYNSSFSNYSSGAIIASIKRSSLFMDHISVDKCNRSISISSDYCNISISNSNMSYNLDQSEGGLALYGSLSNVTIYNCTLHNNESPHGSAISSSMKSTHIDKQMKENNIQVRRKLEYDITDYSAVVIAGPHETGNNSLTCGEERYMDVSESAAFLMWSCRPCENGKYIIGGGRMEREDKSGTECKPCPAGASCQSGLTPQAKGRYWCGVNDREELQCLLCPSDYCKKESHNWHDSCLGNREGVLCGTCAANYTLGFFTSSCLPTSECKSQWMALFCIIPIFYFIILVLLPIGDGSIWKSTSYFIQTVPLLISQGQRDQVISILASIFFNPSATTGLFRGVCIGQVDYVEMQMLSLYIPLATLFVLSLACIFIFIYQRVQERWTSSRRSYQALVMLEYINGDAEPELGMTGVGEKRTVMSRCTAGLITAFLLIYGGLVSTCLKLLFCVQAKSSGWVLYNAGSIGCNQPWRIPLIVLSGLFLIPSPLALLFLRYKLKGTQTKVGRDVLTVIDGCYREQTKYWEAVYMVRRLVIAMAYVFIIDERWSATVMRSLLMASLALHLQLSPFVTGRGHLLETICLLCLCGLTLLNGQVDDTDERYYVIIQVLIVIPLLVSLVMVVEKFTAKIRRCVQKRSR
;
A
#
# COMPACT_ATOMS: atom_id res chain seq x y z
N MET A 1 64.88 3.52 43.75
CA MET A 1 64.30 2.17 43.77
C MET A 1 64.80 1.25 44.91
N HIS A 2 65.73 1.64 45.79
CA HIS A 2 66.16 0.76 46.91
C HIS A 2 65.79 1.24 48.34
N TYR A 3 65.34 2.48 48.54
CA TYR A 3 65.03 3.00 49.89
C TYR A 3 63.57 2.76 50.33
N ARG A 4 62.62 2.67 49.38
CA ARG A 4 61.19 2.42 49.68
C ARG A 4 60.92 0.95 50.04
N SER A 5 61.50 -0.01 49.35
CA SER A 5 61.33 -1.44 49.67
C SER A 5 61.90 -1.82 51.03
N MET A 6 62.94 -1.15 51.52
CA MET A 6 63.52 -1.48 52.82
C MET A 6 62.65 -0.97 53.98
N ILE A 7 61.98 0.18 53.84
CA ILE A 7 61.00 0.68 54.82
C ILE A 7 59.70 -0.14 54.77
N THR A 8 59.28 -0.61 53.60
CA THR A 8 58.13 -1.55 53.53
C THR A 8 58.48 -2.91 54.12
N PHE A 9 59.71 -3.40 53.95
CA PHE A 9 60.15 -4.64 54.60
C PHE A 9 60.34 -4.47 56.12
N LEU A 10 60.85 -3.31 56.58
CA LEU A 10 60.99 -3.01 58.00
C LEU A 10 59.64 -2.80 58.68
N CYS A 11 58.71 -2.10 58.03
CA CYS A 11 57.32 -1.96 58.50
C CYS A 11 56.54 -3.27 58.39
N LEU A 12 56.75 -4.11 57.37
CA LEU A 12 56.16 -5.46 57.35
C LEU A 12 56.78 -6.36 58.42
N SER A 13 58.08 -6.26 58.73
CA SER A 13 58.70 -7.03 59.82
C SER A 13 58.30 -6.54 61.21
N LEU A 14 58.04 -5.23 61.37
CA LEU A 14 57.53 -4.65 62.61
C LEU A 14 56.02 -4.88 62.77
N LEU A 15 55.24 -4.99 61.67
CA LEU A 15 53.86 -5.48 61.69
C LEU A 15 53.76 -7.01 61.87
N PHE A 16 54.78 -7.78 61.46
CA PHE A 16 54.87 -9.21 61.76
C PHE A 16 55.19 -9.48 63.24
N CYS A 17 55.61 -8.47 64.00
CA CYS A 17 55.94 -8.59 65.43
C CYS A 17 54.82 -8.11 66.36
N SER A 18 53.71 -7.60 65.82
CA SER A 18 52.44 -7.46 66.54
C SER A 18 51.53 -8.66 66.29
N ILE A 19 52.11 -9.87 66.36
CA ILE A 19 51.31 -11.07 66.67
C ILE A 19 50.81 -10.83 68.09
N SER A 20 49.53 -10.46 68.23
CA SER A 20 48.82 -10.59 69.50
C SER A 20 49.02 -12.03 69.96
N ALA A 21 49.88 -12.24 70.95
CA ALA A 21 50.17 -13.56 71.47
C ALA A 21 48.85 -14.18 71.93
N CYS A 22 48.45 -15.31 71.33
CA CYS A 22 47.39 -16.12 71.88
C CYS A 22 47.83 -16.60 73.27
N GLU A 23 46.92 -16.58 74.23
CA GLU A 23 47.19 -17.01 75.60
C GLU A 23 47.32 -18.54 75.71
N LEU A 24 46.75 -19.29 74.75
CA LEU A 24 46.79 -20.75 74.73
C LEU A 24 47.00 -21.30 73.30
N TYR A 25 47.98 -22.19 73.12
CA TYR A 25 48.26 -22.88 71.86
C TYR A 25 47.77 -24.34 71.93
N VAL A 26 46.99 -24.77 70.94
CA VAL A 26 46.38 -26.13 70.89
C VAL A 26 46.71 -26.80 69.56
N ASP A 27 47.26 -28.01 69.63
CA ASP A 27 47.63 -28.86 68.50
C ASP A 27 47.11 -30.28 68.74
N SER A 28 46.07 -30.69 67.99
CA SER A 28 45.45 -32.01 68.14
C SER A 28 46.38 -33.20 67.83
N GLN A 29 47.45 -32.97 67.06
CA GLN A 29 48.35 -34.02 66.60
C GLN A 29 49.60 -34.14 67.49
N ASN A 30 50.18 -33.01 67.89
CA ASN A 30 51.45 -32.97 68.63
C ASN A 30 51.30 -32.51 70.09
N GLY A 31 50.13 -32.05 70.50
CA GLY A 31 49.88 -31.59 71.86
C GLY A 31 49.72 -32.73 72.85
N THR A 32 49.92 -32.41 74.13
CA THR A 32 49.60 -33.32 75.25
C THR A 32 48.82 -32.60 76.32
N ASP A 33 47.79 -33.27 76.83
CA ASP A 33 46.86 -32.70 77.80
C ASP A 33 47.43 -32.75 79.24
N THR A 34 48.42 -31.91 79.53
CA THR A 34 48.95 -31.71 80.90
C THR A 34 48.35 -30.46 81.57
N PRO A 35 48.43 -30.29 82.90
CA PRO A 35 47.98 -29.06 83.57
C PRO A 35 48.73 -27.79 83.14
N THR A 36 49.89 -27.93 82.49
CA THR A 36 50.78 -26.84 82.08
C THR A 36 50.86 -26.64 80.56
N CYS A 37 50.11 -27.43 79.78
CA CYS A 37 50.09 -27.31 78.32
C CYS A 37 49.52 -25.95 77.89
N GLY A 38 49.82 -25.53 76.66
CA GLY A 38 49.31 -24.30 76.08
C GLY A 38 50.36 -23.31 75.58
N SER A 39 51.65 -23.64 75.71
CA SER A 39 52.73 -22.85 75.12
C SER A 39 53.01 -23.28 73.68
N LEU A 40 53.66 -22.44 72.88
CA LEU A 40 54.06 -22.81 71.52
C LEU A 40 54.96 -24.06 71.47
N SER A 41 55.75 -24.31 72.52
CA SER A 41 56.64 -25.47 72.65
C SER A 41 55.99 -26.71 73.27
N ASP A 42 54.86 -26.55 73.96
CA ASP A 42 54.09 -27.62 74.61
C ASP A 42 52.59 -27.36 74.43
N PRO A 43 52.03 -27.64 73.23
CA PRO A 43 50.62 -27.42 72.93
C PRO A 43 49.71 -28.30 73.78
N CYS A 44 48.50 -27.83 74.08
CA CYS A 44 47.44 -28.75 74.52
C CYS A 44 46.94 -29.60 73.35
N GLN A 45 46.48 -30.82 73.64
CA GLN A 45 45.91 -31.71 72.62
C GLN A 45 44.44 -31.40 72.35
N THR A 46 43.66 -31.12 73.40
CA THR A 46 42.22 -30.84 73.33
C THR A 46 41.86 -29.44 73.82
N ILE A 47 40.69 -28.95 73.41
CA ILE A 47 40.12 -27.69 73.92
C ILE A 47 39.44 -28.00 75.26
N ARG A 48 40.04 -27.54 76.36
CA ARG A 48 39.51 -27.76 77.73
C ARG A 48 38.52 -26.69 78.17
N ASP A 49 37.64 -27.01 79.13
CA ASP A 49 36.66 -26.08 79.69
C ASP A 49 37.29 -24.80 80.30
N ASN A 50 38.50 -24.91 80.88
CA ASN A 50 39.24 -23.75 81.41
C ASN A 50 39.79 -22.81 80.32
N ALA A 51 39.80 -23.24 79.05
CA ALA A 51 40.29 -22.44 77.92
C ALA A 51 39.25 -21.42 77.42
N THR A 52 38.01 -21.49 77.88
CA THR A 52 36.87 -20.66 77.45
C THR A 52 37.08 -19.16 77.65
N GLN A 53 37.90 -18.75 78.63
CA GLN A 53 38.21 -17.34 78.94
C GLN A 53 39.49 -16.81 78.27
N LEU A 54 40.25 -17.67 77.59
CA LEU A 54 41.54 -17.37 76.97
C LEU A 54 41.41 -17.19 75.45
N SER A 55 42.41 -16.56 74.85
CA SER A 55 42.57 -16.49 73.39
C SER A 55 43.34 -17.71 72.86
N LEU A 56 42.71 -18.50 71.99
CA LEU A 56 43.28 -19.73 71.46
C LEU A 56 43.91 -19.53 70.07
N CYS A 57 45.12 -20.07 69.91
CA CYS A 57 45.76 -20.31 68.64
C CYS A 57 45.67 -21.81 68.30
N LEU A 58 44.98 -22.14 67.21
CA LEU A 58 44.75 -23.51 66.76
C LEU A 58 45.69 -23.86 65.62
N ALA A 59 46.44 -24.96 65.75
CA ALA A 59 47.18 -25.57 64.65
C ALA A 59 46.22 -26.33 63.70
N SER A 60 46.72 -26.82 62.56
CA SER A 60 45.92 -27.71 61.70
C SER A 60 45.52 -28.99 62.43
N GLY A 61 44.25 -29.33 62.39
CA GLY A 61 43.74 -30.55 63.03
C GLY A 61 42.23 -30.59 63.12
N GLU A 62 41.71 -31.68 63.66
CA GLU A 62 40.29 -31.81 64.01
C GLU A 62 40.15 -31.68 65.54
N TYR A 63 39.21 -30.84 65.98
CA TYR A 63 38.94 -30.56 67.38
C TYR A 63 37.46 -30.83 67.67
N GLU A 64 37.18 -31.58 68.74
CA GLU A 64 35.82 -31.84 69.20
C GLU A 64 35.51 -30.93 70.39
N VAL A 65 34.36 -30.25 70.36
CA VAL A 65 33.91 -29.36 71.44
C VAL A 65 32.63 -29.93 72.05
N MET A 66 32.67 -30.20 73.36
CA MET A 66 31.61 -30.94 74.05
C MET A 66 30.51 -30.06 74.65
N GLU A 67 30.87 -28.99 75.38
CA GLU A 67 29.89 -28.16 76.12
C GLU A 67 30.03 -26.66 75.88
N THR A 68 31.27 -26.14 75.84
CA THR A 68 31.55 -24.71 75.76
C THR A 68 32.54 -24.37 74.64
N MET A 69 32.21 -23.37 73.82
CA MET A 69 33.02 -22.89 72.72
C MET A 69 33.82 -21.65 73.14
N PRO A 70 35.14 -21.59 72.91
CA PRO A 70 35.93 -20.40 73.19
C PRO A 70 35.52 -19.21 72.32
N SER A 71 35.39 -18.03 72.94
CA SER A 71 34.99 -16.81 72.23
C SER A 71 36.10 -16.24 71.34
N ARG A 72 37.38 -16.58 71.57
CA ARG A 72 38.52 -16.09 70.79
C ARG A 72 39.35 -17.22 70.23
N MET A 73 39.27 -17.44 68.93
CA MET A 73 40.00 -18.49 68.24
C MET A 73 40.65 -17.94 66.97
N ARG A 74 41.90 -18.32 66.76
CA ARG A 74 42.68 -17.92 65.60
C ARG A 74 43.49 -19.08 65.07
N TRP A 75 43.48 -19.27 63.75
CA TRP A 75 44.39 -20.22 63.10
C TRP A 75 45.83 -19.65 63.04
N THR A 76 46.80 -20.52 63.30
CA THR A 76 48.23 -20.18 63.35
C THR A 76 48.84 -19.88 61.98
N GLY A 77 48.10 -20.14 60.90
CA GLY A 77 48.50 -19.87 59.51
C GLY A 77 49.37 -20.96 58.87
N THR A 78 49.64 -22.06 59.57
CA THR A 78 50.39 -23.21 59.05
C THR A 78 49.44 -24.38 58.76
N GLY A 79 49.56 -25.00 57.57
CA GLY A 79 48.80 -26.19 57.17
C GLY A 79 47.37 -25.93 56.64
N LYS A 80 46.42 -26.85 56.90
CA LYS A 80 44.98 -26.67 56.60
C LYS A 80 44.28 -25.91 57.74
N LYS A 81 43.16 -25.24 57.46
CA LYS A 81 42.35 -24.61 58.52
C LYS A 81 41.94 -25.66 59.57
N PRO A 82 41.94 -25.31 60.87
CA PRO A 82 41.48 -26.20 61.93
C PRO A 82 39.98 -26.46 61.78
N LEU A 83 39.57 -27.71 61.85
CA LEU A 83 38.18 -28.15 61.77
C LEU A 83 37.63 -28.41 63.18
N ILE A 84 36.55 -27.73 63.54
CA ILE A 84 35.87 -27.87 64.83
C ILE A 84 34.54 -28.60 64.60
N LYS A 85 34.39 -29.79 65.21
CA LYS A 85 33.17 -30.62 65.13
C LYS A 85 32.40 -30.59 66.45
N CYS A 86 31.08 -30.53 66.33
CA CYS A 86 30.16 -30.32 67.45
C CYS A 86 29.04 -31.37 67.55
N ASP A 87 28.95 -32.31 66.60
CA ASP A 87 27.96 -33.40 66.54
C ASP A 87 26.49 -32.95 66.80
N GLN A 88 26.11 -31.76 66.34
CA GLN A 88 24.79 -31.14 66.52
C GLN A 88 24.35 -30.95 67.98
N LYS A 89 25.28 -30.99 68.94
CA LYS A 89 24.99 -30.68 70.34
C LYS A 89 24.81 -29.16 70.52
N ARG A 90 24.00 -28.78 71.52
CA ARG A 90 23.82 -27.38 71.91
C ARG A 90 25.06 -26.92 72.68
N ILE A 91 25.83 -26.02 72.08
CA ILE A 91 27.07 -25.51 72.66
C ILE A 91 26.86 -24.06 73.09
N LYS A 92 27.39 -23.71 74.26
CA LYS A 92 27.38 -22.33 74.77
C LYS A 92 28.71 -21.66 74.48
N ALA A 93 28.71 -20.35 74.23
CA ALA A 93 29.94 -19.58 74.06
C ALA A 93 29.95 -18.41 75.06
N GLU A 94 30.99 -18.33 75.90
CA GLU A 94 31.13 -17.30 76.92
C GLU A 94 32.08 -16.19 76.43
N CYS A 95 31.55 -14.98 76.24
CA CYS A 95 32.32 -13.85 75.67
C CYS A 95 33.05 -12.99 76.69
N THR A 96 32.87 -13.25 77.98
CA THR A 96 33.50 -12.50 79.07
C THR A 96 34.88 -13.07 79.38
N ASN A 97 35.92 -12.35 79.00
CA ASN A 97 37.30 -12.68 79.39
C ASN A 97 37.63 -12.17 80.81
N ALA A 98 38.74 -12.64 81.39
CA ALA A 98 39.29 -12.17 82.67
C ALA A 98 39.52 -10.63 82.74
N ASN A 99 39.70 -9.96 81.59
CA ASN A 99 39.87 -8.51 81.49
C ASN A 99 38.54 -7.74 81.29
N GLY A 100 37.39 -8.40 81.38
CA GLY A 100 36.06 -7.78 81.23
C GLY A 100 35.64 -7.45 79.80
N SER A 101 36.47 -7.76 78.80
CA SER A 101 36.13 -7.56 77.38
C SER A 101 35.09 -8.57 76.91
N ARG A 102 34.02 -8.08 76.25
CA ARG A 102 32.86 -8.84 75.78
C ARG A 102 32.88 -9.06 74.25
N ARG A 103 33.87 -9.82 73.75
CA ARG A 103 34.10 -9.95 72.29
C ARG A 103 34.31 -11.40 71.86
N LEU A 104 33.54 -11.81 70.84
CA LEU A 104 33.78 -13.01 70.06
C LEU A 104 34.62 -12.66 68.83
N HIS A 105 35.76 -13.32 68.66
CA HIS A 105 36.67 -13.15 67.51
C HIS A 105 37.13 -14.50 67.00
N TRP A 106 36.64 -14.89 65.82
CA TRP A 106 36.99 -16.15 65.15
C TRP A 106 37.67 -15.86 63.82
N GLU A 107 38.91 -16.30 63.68
CA GLU A 107 39.74 -15.98 62.53
C GLU A 107 40.40 -17.23 61.94
N GLY A 108 40.11 -17.52 60.67
CA GLY A 108 40.79 -18.58 59.92
C GLY A 108 40.39 -20.01 60.29
N ILE A 109 39.23 -20.23 60.92
CA ILE A 109 38.79 -21.54 61.41
C ILE A 109 37.67 -22.15 60.56
N GLU A 110 37.50 -23.48 60.62
CA GLU A 110 36.38 -24.20 60.00
C GLU A 110 35.52 -24.85 61.09
N MET A 111 34.20 -24.65 61.05
CA MET A 111 33.24 -25.25 61.96
C MET A 111 32.24 -26.10 61.21
N GLN A 112 31.90 -27.26 61.76
CA GLN A 112 30.98 -28.19 61.15
C GLN A 112 29.98 -28.78 62.16
N ASP A 113 28.70 -28.79 61.78
CA ASP A 113 27.61 -29.43 62.52
C ASP A 113 27.43 -28.85 63.94
N CYS A 114 27.62 -27.54 64.10
CA CYS A 114 27.57 -26.84 65.39
C CYS A 114 26.24 -26.11 65.63
N PHE A 115 25.68 -26.22 66.83
CA PHE A 115 24.49 -25.47 67.24
C PHE A 115 24.80 -24.60 68.45
N ILE A 116 25.26 -23.38 68.18
CA ILE A 116 25.69 -22.41 69.18
C ILE A 116 24.48 -21.58 69.60
N GLN A 117 23.96 -21.84 70.80
CA GLN A 117 22.82 -21.14 71.39
C GLN A 117 23.23 -20.36 72.62
N HIS A 118 22.67 -19.17 72.76
CA HIS A 118 22.93 -18.25 73.86
C HIS A 118 24.40 -17.84 73.93
N LEU A 119 24.67 -16.65 73.39
CA LEU A 119 25.92 -15.91 73.53
C LEU A 119 25.70 -14.79 74.57
N PRO A 120 25.48 -15.12 75.86
CA PRO A 120 25.18 -14.11 76.85
C PRO A 120 26.36 -13.14 76.95
N SER A 121 26.04 -11.84 76.99
CA SER A 121 27.04 -10.78 77.18
C SER A 121 28.10 -10.61 76.07
N CYS A 122 27.88 -11.05 74.82
CA CYS A 122 28.76 -10.72 73.70
C CYS A 122 28.38 -9.36 73.09
N LEU A 123 29.23 -8.34 73.17
CA LEU A 123 28.96 -7.02 72.58
C LEU A 123 29.48 -6.90 71.15
N HIS A 124 30.62 -7.51 70.83
CA HIS A 124 31.20 -7.47 69.47
C HIS A 124 31.43 -8.88 68.94
N ILE A 125 30.89 -9.20 67.76
CA ILE A 125 31.13 -10.47 67.06
C ILE A 125 31.91 -10.19 65.79
N ASN A 126 33.06 -10.83 65.65
CA ASN A 126 33.91 -10.75 64.47
C ASN A 126 34.26 -12.16 63.96
N ILE A 127 33.80 -12.50 62.76
CA ILE A 127 34.12 -13.75 62.08
C ILE A 127 34.84 -13.39 60.79
N THR A 128 36.14 -13.69 60.73
CA THR A 128 36.99 -13.33 59.60
C THR A 128 37.66 -14.55 58.99
N SER A 129 37.71 -14.61 57.67
CA SER A 129 38.41 -15.68 56.92
C SER A 129 38.05 -17.12 57.36
N SER A 130 36.84 -17.32 57.89
CA SER A 130 36.40 -18.58 58.52
C SER A 130 35.35 -19.31 57.68
N SER A 131 35.15 -20.60 57.92
CA SER A 131 34.21 -21.45 57.18
C SER A 131 33.22 -22.11 58.14
N LEU A 132 31.93 -21.82 58.04
CA LEU A 132 30.88 -22.42 58.88
C LEU A 132 29.98 -23.29 58.00
N LEU A 133 29.97 -24.59 58.27
CA LEU A 133 29.24 -25.62 57.54
C LEU A 133 28.18 -26.25 58.45
N HIS A 134 26.92 -26.32 58.01
CA HIS A 134 25.81 -26.89 58.79
C HIS A 134 25.72 -26.33 60.23
N THR A 135 26.00 -25.03 60.39
CA THR A 135 26.14 -24.42 61.71
C THR A 135 24.99 -23.46 62.00
N THR A 136 24.47 -23.45 63.22
CA THR A 136 23.55 -22.41 63.70
C THR A 136 24.23 -21.57 64.76
N LEU A 137 24.22 -20.26 64.59
CA LEU A 137 24.74 -19.27 65.52
C LEU A 137 23.59 -18.40 66.01
N SER A 138 23.25 -18.43 67.30
CA SER A 138 22.18 -17.62 67.88
C SER A 138 22.65 -16.84 69.11
N THR A 139 22.45 -15.52 69.09
CA THR A 139 22.97 -14.65 70.14
C THR A 139 22.11 -14.64 71.42
N GLY A 140 20.87 -15.14 71.35
CA GLY A 140 19.88 -14.96 72.42
C GLY A 140 19.22 -13.58 72.35
N LEU A 141 18.60 -13.11 73.44
CA LEU A 141 17.89 -11.81 73.50
C LEU A 141 18.79 -10.61 73.85
N ASP A 142 20.07 -10.85 74.14
CA ASP A 142 21.02 -9.79 74.49
C ASP A 142 21.38 -8.97 73.23
N LEU A 143 21.40 -7.64 73.35
CA LEU A 143 21.71 -6.72 72.27
C LEU A 143 23.24 -6.55 72.10
N MET A 144 23.74 -6.84 70.91
CA MET A 144 25.15 -6.66 70.53
C MET A 144 25.42 -5.28 69.91
N GLU A 145 26.58 -4.68 70.16
CA GLU A 145 26.96 -3.41 69.54
C GLU A 145 27.38 -3.58 68.08
N ASP A 146 28.24 -4.58 67.77
CA ASP A 146 28.83 -4.78 66.44
C ASP A 146 28.77 -6.24 65.94
N LEU A 147 28.55 -6.38 64.62
CA LEU A 147 28.69 -7.65 63.91
C LEU A 147 29.50 -7.44 62.62
N ILE A 148 30.64 -8.12 62.53
CA ILE A 148 31.52 -8.10 61.36
C ILE A 148 31.68 -9.54 60.85
N LEU A 149 31.16 -9.79 59.64
CA LEU A 149 31.43 -11.00 58.87
C LEU A 149 32.29 -10.60 57.67
N ASP A 150 33.53 -11.07 57.63
CA ASP A 150 34.49 -10.66 56.60
C ASP A 150 35.19 -11.86 55.97
N ASN A 151 35.25 -11.91 54.63
CA ASN A 151 35.97 -12.91 53.86
C ASN A 151 35.69 -14.38 54.28
N SER A 152 34.47 -14.68 54.72
CA SER A 152 34.11 -15.99 55.30
C SER A 152 33.15 -16.79 54.42
N HIS A 153 33.15 -18.12 54.56
CA HIS A 153 32.29 -19.03 53.80
C HIS A 153 31.24 -19.67 54.72
N PHE A 154 29.97 -19.46 54.42
CA PHE A 154 28.84 -19.99 55.16
C PHE A 154 28.06 -20.95 54.27
N SER A 155 28.03 -22.24 54.59
CA SER A 155 27.26 -23.25 53.86
C SER A 155 26.25 -23.95 54.75
N GLN A 156 24.96 -23.89 54.38
CA GLN A 156 23.85 -24.41 55.18
C GLN A 156 23.90 -23.89 56.64
N THR A 157 24.31 -22.63 56.78
CA THR A 157 24.53 -22.00 58.08
C THR A 157 23.42 -21.00 58.37
N ARG A 158 22.93 -20.99 59.60
CA ARG A 158 21.89 -20.07 60.09
C ARG A 158 22.46 -19.14 61.15
N ILE A 159 22.43 -17.84 60.92
CA ILE A 159 22.90 -16.82 61.86
C ILE A 159 21.68 -16.02 62.35
N LEU A 160 21.45 -15.99 63.66
CA LEU A 160 20.37 -15.25 64.31
C LEU A 160 20.94 -14.29 65.35
N CYS A 161 20.85 -12.99 65.08
CA CYS A 161 21.50 -11.95 65.87
C CYS A 161 20.55 -10.83 66.30
N TYR A 162 20.74 -10.28 67.51
CA TYR A 162 20.09 -9.08 68.02
C TYR A 162 21.14 -7.98 68.27
N THR A 163 20.96 -6.76 67.76
CA THR A 163 22.00 -5.70 67.79
C THR A 163 21.50 -4.26 68.07
N SER A 164 22.27 -3.50 68.86
CA SER A 164 22.06 -2.13 69.34
C SER A 164 22.96 -1.05 68.70
N ASN A 165 23.23 -1.15 67.39
CA ASN A 165 23.40 0.01 66.46
C ASN A 165 24.79 0.58 66.10
N GLU A 166 25.94 0.00 66.45
CA GLU A 166 27.21 0.66 66.10
C GLU A 166 27.65 0.37 64.66
N LEU A 167 27.91 -0.89 64.32
CA LEU A 167 28.43 -1.26 63.01
C LEU A 167 28.03 -2.69 62.58
N LEU A 168 27.32 -2.80 61.46
CA LEU A 168 27.00 -4.08 60.80
C LEU A 168 27.71 -4.16 59.46
N VAL A 169 28.66 -5.10 59.31
CA VAL A 169 29.48 -5.23 58.08
C VAL A 169 29.49 -6.68 57.61
N PHE A 170 29.03 -6.89 56.39
CA PHE A 170 29.10 -8.14 55.63
C PHE A 170 29.95 -7.88 54.40
N ARG A 171 31.20 -8.33 54.42
CA ARG A 171 32.13 -8.06 53.32
C ARG A 171 32.78 -9.31 52.76
N GLN A 172 32.78 -9.46 51.44
CA GLN A 172 33.52 -10.51 50.73
C GLN A 172 33.20 -11.95 51.19
N ASN A 173 31.98 -12.20 51.70
CA ASN A 173 31.58 -13.53 52.17
C ASN A 173 30.99 -14.37 51.03
N ILE A 174 31.04 -15.69 51.19
CA ILE A 174 30.37 -16.65 50.32
C ILE A 174 29.23 -17.30 51.10
N PHE A 175 27.99 -17.16 50.63
CA PHE A 175 26.81 -17.78 51.24
C PHE A 175 26.24 -18.88 50.35
N THR A 176 26.20 -20.12 50.82
CA THR A 176 25.67 -21.29 50.10
C THR A 176 24.49 -21.91 50.84
N SER A 177 23.26 -21.68 50.37
CA SER A 177 22.03 -22.11 51.06
C SER A 177 22.00 -21.73 52.56
N SER A 178 22.49 -20.53 52.90
CA SER A 178 22.63 -20.03 54.27
C SER A 178 21.63 -18.91 54.57
N GLU A 179 21.20 -18.79 55.81
CA GLU A 179 20.21 -17.80 56.28
C GLU A 179 20.85 -16.90 57.33
N VAL A 180 20.80 -15.59 57.14
CA VAL A 180 21.26 -14.59 58.11
C VAL A 180 20.08 -13.73 58.52
N LEU A 181 19.63 -13.84 59.75
CA LEU A 181 18.51 -13.10 60.34
C LEU A 181 19.02 -12.16 61.44
N ILE A 182 18.84 -10.86 61.23
CA ILE A 182 19.34 -9.80 62.11
C ILE A 182 18.16 -8.96 62.58
N PHE A 183 17.94 -8.92 63.88
CA PHE A 183 17.05 -7.97 64.53
C PHE A 183 17.88 -6.86 65.12
N SER A 184 17.53 -5.60 64.87
CA SER A 184 18.34 -4.50 65.35
C SER A 184 17.54 -3.30 65.79
N THR A 185 17.84 -2.77 66.98
CA THR A 185 16.99 -1.81 67.67
C THR A 185 17.78 -0.59 68.13
N SER A 186 17.32 0.64 67.82
CA SER A 186 17.94 1.91 68.20
C SER A 186 17.76 2.30 69.67
N ASP A 187 18.80 2.16 70.49
CA ASP A 187 18.80 2.65 71.88
C ASP A 187 19.28 4.12 71.98
N ARG A 188 19.89 4.67 70.92
CA ARG A 188 20.38 6.05 70.90
C ARG A 188 19.26 7.06 70.70
N ILE A 189 19.39 8.20 71.39
CA ILE A 189 18.53 9.37 71.19
C ILE A 189 18.91 10.06 69.88
N ASN A 190 20.18 10.40 69.60
CA ASN A 190 20.62 11.02 68.33
C ASN A 190 21.86 10.32 67.75
N GLY A 191 22.05 10.33 66.43
CA GLY A 191 23.30 9.86 65.80
C GLY A 191 23.15 9.32 64.37
N THR A 192 24.23 8.72 63.84
CA THR A 192 24.21 7.97 62.57
C THR A 192 24.54 6.51 62.81
N ARG A 193 23.87 5.62 62.06
CA ARG A 193 24.05 4.17 62.07
C ARG A 193 24.45 3.70 60.68
N SER A 194 25.45 2.81 60.56
CA SER A 194 25.93 2.32 59.26
C SER A 194 25.83 0.80 59.15
N ILE A 195 25.21 0.34 58.07
CA ILE A 195 25.06 -1.08 57.72
C ILE A 195 25.60 -1.25 56.31
N ARG A 196 26.56 -2.17 56.13
CA ARG A 196 27.21 -2.40 54.84
C ARG A 196 27.18 -3.87 54.48
N ILE A 197 26.63 -4.16 53.30
CA ILE A 197 26.63 -5.48 52.67
C ILE A 197 27.36 -5.33 51.35
N THR A 198 28.66 -5.66 51.32
CA THR A 198 29.52 -5.34 50.17
C THR A 198 30.33 -6.52 49.65
N GLY A 199 30.35 -6.72 48.33
CA GLY A 199 31.21 -7.72 47.68
C GLY A 199 30.90 -9.18 48.04
N ASN A 200 29.70 -9.50 48.52
CA ASN A 200 29.34 -10.87 48.90
C ASN A 200 28.90 -11.69 47.69
N TYR A 201 29.14 -13.00 47.75
CA TYR A 201 28.82 -13.98 46.72
C TYR A 201 27.76 -14.97 47.21
N PHE A 202 26.60 -15.01 46.57
CA PHE A 202 25.47 -15.84 46.95
C PHE A 202 25.29 -17.04 46.01
N ILE A 203 25.07 -18.22 46.57
CA ILE A 203 24.85 -19.48 45.86
C ILE A 203 23.59 -20.15 46.41
N SER A 204 22.74 -20.69 45.53
CA SER A 204 21.51 -21.40 45.91
C SER A 204 20.53 -20.50 46.70
N LEU A 205 19.76 -21.06 47.64
CA LEU A 205 18.73 -20.38 48.43
C LEU A 205 19.29 -19.57 49.61
N SER A 206 20.35 -18.78 49.40
CA SER A 206 20.93 -17.96 50.48
C SER A 206 20.10 -16.70 50.75
N VAL A 207 19.84 -16.39 52.02
CA VAL A 207 18.95 -15.30 52.45
C VAL A 207 19.64 -14.41 53.47
N ILE A 208 19.49 -13.10 53.30
CA ILE A 208 19.81 -12.11 54.34
C ILE A 208 18.53 -11.36 54.68
N GLU A 209 18.08 -11.50 55.91
CA GLU A 209 16.91 -10.82 56.48
C GLU A 209 17.37 -9.86 57.57
N LEU A 210 17.12 -8.57 57.35
CA LEU A 210 17.48 -7.49 58.26
C LEU A 210 16.22 -6.77 58.72
N LYS A 211 15.88 -6.91 60.00
CA LYS A 211 14.75 -6.24 60.67
C LYS A 211 15.27 -5.16 61.61
N MET A 212 14.92 -3.91 61.33
CA MET A 212 15.44 -2.75 62.04
C MET A 212 14.32 -1.96 62.73
N THR A 213 14.57 -1.48 63.94
CA THR A 213 13.72 -0.51 64.62
C THR A 213 14.57 0.71 65.00
N SER A 214 14.11 1.91 64.65
CA SER A 214 14.88 3.15 64.87
C SER A 214 14.00 4.27 65.48
N ARG A 215 14.60 5.10 66.36
CA ARG A 215 14.01 6.36 66.83
C ARG A 215 14.11 7.45 65.77
N ALA A 216 13.22 8.43 65.81
CA ALA A 216 13.09 9.54 64.88
C ALA A 216 14.38 10.28 64.53
N SER A 217 15.25 10.43 65.52
CA SER A 217 16.43 11.28 65.49
C SER A 217 17.73 10.54 65.16
N VAL A 218 17.65 9.27 64.73
CA VAL A 218 18.80 8.47 64.28
C VAL A 218 18.74 8.24 62.77
N VAL A 219 19.78 8.67 62.06
CA VAL A 219 19.92 8.48 60.60
C VAL A 219 20.61 7.15 60.31
N THR A 220 19.92 6.23 59.63
CA THR A 220 20.45 4.92 59.25
C THR A 220 20.88 4.92 57.79
N ASN A 221 22.17 4.65 57.54
CA ASN A 221 22.75 4.46 56.22
C ASN A 221 22.93 2.97 55.93
N LEU A 222 22.23 2.46 54.91
CA LEU A 222 22.31 1.09 54.45
C LEU A 222 22.92 1.03 53.05
N ASP A 223 24.13 0.48 52.93
CA ASP A 223 24.84 0.31 51.67
C ASP A 223 24.85 -1.17 51.25
N ILE A 224 24.28 -1.47 50.08
CA ILE A 224 24.32 -2.79 49.43
C ILE A 224 25.09 -2.61 48.12
N MET A 225 26.34 -3.05 48.07
CA MET A 225 27.22 -2.75 46.93
C MET A 225 27.99 -3.97 46.43
N ASP A 226 28.19 -4.08 45.12
CA ASP A 226 29.07 -5.09 44.50
C ASP A 226 28.73 -6.56 44.84
N ASN A 227 27.49 -6.86 45.23
CA ASN A 227 27.09 -8.23 45.56
C ASN A 227 26.67 -9.01 44.31
N VAL A 228 26.99 -10.30 44.27
CA VAL A 228 26.73 -11.15 43.09
C VAL A 228 26.11 -12.48 43.49
N HIS A 229 25.04 -12.89 42.81
CA HIS A 229 24.48 -14.23 42.90
C HIS A 229 24.96 -15.12 41.74
N ALA A 230 25.23 -16.40 42.02
CA ALA A 230 25.80 -17.35 41.06
C ALA A 230 24.95 -17.56 39.79
N SER A 231 23.63 -17.33 39.86
CA SER A 231 22.73 -17.42 38.69
C SER A 231 23.15 -16.47 37.55
N PHE A 232 23.72 -15.31 37.88
CA PHE A 232 24.14 -14.30 36.89
C PHE A 232 25.47 -14.62 36.21
N LEU A 233 26.14 -15.72 36.57
CA LEU A 233 27.27 -16.24 35.80
C LEU A 233 26.83 -16.96 34.52
N TYR A 234 25.64 -17.57 34.53
CA TYR A 234 25.12 -18.37 33.41
C TYR A 234 24.06 -17.63 32.59
N ALA A 235 23.32 -16.72 33.22
CA ALA A 235 22.33 -15.86 32.57
C ALA A 235 22.67 -14.38 32.88
N PRO A 236 23.31 -13.66 31.93
CA PRO A 236 23.74 -12.28 32.18
C PRO A 236 22.57 -11.29 32.29
N HIS A 237 21.42 -11.62 31.69
CA HIS A 237 20.19 -10.84 31.75
C HIS A 237 19.24 -11.37 32.85
N PRO A 238 18.48 -10.49 33.53
CA PRO A 238 17.57 -10.90 34.58
C PRO A 238 16.40 -11.72 34.01
N HIS A 239 16.19 -12.92 34.53
CA HIS A 239 15.10 -13.81 34.14
C HIS A 239 14.41 -14.38 35.38
N PRO A 240 13.09 -14.66 35.31
CA PRO A 240 12.35 -15.17 36.45
C PRO A 240 12.75 -16.61 36.74
N PHE A 241 13.53 -16.83 37.80
CA PHE A 241 13.78 -18.15 38.33
C PHE A 241 12.94 -18.35 39.60
N PRO A 242 12.13 -19.42 39.69
CA PRO A 242 11.43 -19.76 40.92
C PRO A 242 12.45 -20.15 42.00
N ASN A 243 12.29 -19.59 43.20
CA ASN A 243 13.08 -19.92 44.39
C ASN A 243 14.59 -19.65 44.24
N MET A 244 14.99 -18.38 44.23
CA MET A 244 16.40 -17.97 44.40
C MET A 244 16.54 -17.14 45.68
N GLY A 245 17.78 -17.02 46.18
CA GLY A 245 18.09 -16.24 47.38
C GLY A 245 17.46 -14.85 47.37
N HIS A 246 17.27 -14.24 48.54
CA HIS A 246 16.69 -12.90 48.62
C HIS A 246 17.32 -12.08 49.74
N ILE A 247 17.49 -10.77 49.50
CA ILE A 247 17.81 -9.80 50.55
C ILE A 247 16.49 -9.15 50.95
N TYR A 248 16.08 -9.35 52.20
CA TYR A 248 14.89 -8.75 52.80
C TYR A 248 15.31 -7.74 53.86
N ILE A 249 14.84 -6.51 53.71
CA ILE A 249 15.09 -5.43 54.67
C ILE A 249 13.75 -4.90 55.13
N GLU A 250 13.50 -5.00 56.42
CA GLU A 250 12.35 -4.42 57.09
C GLU A 250 12.81 -3.36 58.09
N TRP A 251 12.15 -2.20 58.09
CA TRP A 251 12.39 -1.18 59.10
C TRP A 251 11.08 -0.62 59.66
N SER A 252 11.12 -0.27 60.95
CA SER A 252 10.02 0.38 61.67
C SER A 252 10.51 1.49 62.58
N SER A 253 9.63 2.43 62.92
CA SER A 253 9.92 3.42 63.96
C SER A 253 9.38 2.98 65.32
N SER A 254 10.18 3.12 66.38
CA SER A 254 9.73 2.83 67.76
C SER A 254 8.70 3.85 68.25
N ASP A 255 8.79 5.09 67.79
CA ASP A 255 8.03 6.23 68.34
C ASP A 255 6.56 6.24 67.91
N LEU A 256 6.16 5.29 67.05
CA LEU A 256 4.79 5.10 66.55
C LEU A 256 4.07 3.90 67.19
N GLN A 257 4.75 3.14 68.06
CA GLN A 257 4.19 1.97 68.74
C GLN A 257 3.52 2.31 70.09
N ASP A 258 3.75 3.50 70.65
CA ASP A 258 3.04 3.98 71.84
C ASP A 258 1.70 4.64 71.44
N GLU A 259 0.59 4.17 72.01
CA GLU A 259 -0.79 4.61 71.69
C GLU A 259 -1.13 6.06 72.13
N ASP A 260 -0.19 6.81 72.72
CA ASP A 260 -0.42 8.14 73.33
C ASP A 260 0.08 9.31 72.44
N ILE A 261 -0.31 9.35 71.16
CA ILE A 261 0.05 10.44 70.21
C ILE A 261 -0.81 11.71 70.39
N ASP A 262 -1.32 11.98 71.59
CA ASP A 262 -2.03 13.24 71.91
C ASP A 262 -1.22 14.19 72.82
N ASP A 263 -0.16 13.73 73.50
CA ASP A 263 0.61 14.55 74.46
C ASP A 263 1.89 15.21 73.89
N ALA A 264 2.24 14.96 72.63
CA ALA A 264 3.42 15.54 71.98
C ALA A 264 3.25 17.00 71.51
N ARG A 265 2.49 17.83 72.24
CA ARG A 265 2.33 19.27 71.92
C ARG A 265 3.16 20.22 72.81
N ASP A 266 3.64 19.78 73.97
CA ASP A 266 4.23 20.71 74.96
C ASP A 266 5.67 20.37 75.43
N GLY A 267 6.41 19.52 74.70
CA GLY A 267 7.84 19.26 74.96
C GLY A 267 8.74 19.93 73.92
N GLU A 268 9.78 20.65 74.36
CA GLU A 268 10.88 21.13 73.51
C GLU A 268 11.57 19.97 72.78
N GLU A 269 11.09 19.60 71.59
CA GLU A 269 11.76 18.60 70.75
C GLU A 269 12.48 19.25 69.57
N HIS A 270 13.74 18.84 69.39
CA HIS A 270 14.63 19.28 68.32
C HIS A 270 13.99 19.10 66.93
N PRO A 271 14.11 20.08 66.02
CA PRO A 271 13.55 19.95 64.67
C PRO A 271 14.28 18.84 63.92
N ILE A 272 13.58 17.74 63.65
CA ILE A 272 14.06 16.67 62.76
C ILE A 272 14.05 17.23 61.33
N THR A 273 15.23 17.63 60.83
CA THR A 273 15.37 18.21 59.48
C THR A 273 15.82 17.22 58.41
N GLU A 274 16.36 16.05 58.78
CA GLU A 274 16.90 15.06 57.85
C GLU A 274 16.07 13.77 57.84
N ASN A 275 16.06 13.08 56.70
CA ASN A 275 15.42 11.78 56.56
C ASN A 275 16.17 10.71 57.39
N PRO A 276 15.50 9.99 58.31
CA PRO A 276 16.10 8.99 59.18
C PRO A 276 16.56 7.70 58.47
N MET A 277 16.21 7.47 57.20
CA MET A 277 16.60 6.25 56.47
C MET A 277 17.15 6.57 55.08
N ARG A 278 18.41 6.21 54.83
CA ARG A 278 19.09 6.34 53.53
C ARG A 278 19.57 4.98 53.06
N ILE A 279 19.13 4.57 51.87
CA ILE A 279 19.43 3.26 51.28
C ILE A 279 20.14 3.47 49.95
N ASN A 280 21.33 2.90 49.81
CA ASN A 280 22.10 2.90 48.58
C ASN A 280 22.32 1.47 48.08
N ILE A 281 21.84 1.17 46.88
CA ILE A 281 21.98 -0.12 46.21
C ILE A 281 22.75 0.11 44.91
N ASP A 282 24.03 -0.24 44.86
CA ASP A 282 24.92 0.11 43.75
C ASP A 282 25.68 -1.09 43.19
N ASN A 283 25.71 -1.23 41.86
CA ASN A 283 26.52 -2.21 41.14
C ASN A 283 26.32 -3.69 41.58
N ASN A 284 25.09 -4.08 41.91
CA ASN A 284 24.77 -5.45 42.33
C ASN A 284 24.21 -6.30 41.18
N ARG A 285 24.38 -7.62 41.29
CA ARG A 285 23.73 -8.64 40.44
C ARG A 285 22.97 -9.64 41.31
N LEU A 286 21.72 -9.31 41.61
CA LEU A 286 20.93 -10.00 42.64
C LEU A 286 19.59 -10.52 42.09
N PRO A 287 19.13 -11.70 42.55
CA PRO A 287 17.81 -12.20 42.18
C PRO A 287 16.71 -11.30 42.73
N ASN A 288 16.56 -11.26 44.05
CA ASN A 288 15.44 -10.59 44.72
C ASN A 288 15.95 -9.64 45.80
N VAL A 289 15.47 -8.40 45.76
CA VAL A 289 15.66 -7.41 46.82
C VAL A 289 14.29 -6.91 47.25
N THR A 290 13.96 -7.08 48.54
CA THR A 290 12.69 -6.66 49.14
C THR A 290 12.95 -5.63 50.22
N LEU A 291 12.34 -4.46 50.07
CA LEU A 291 12.37 -3.36 51.03
C LEU A 291 10.96 -3.22 51.62
N PHE A 292 10.82 -3.37 52.92
CA PHE A 292 9.55 -3.34 53.64
C PHE A 292 9.59 -2.28 54.75
N CYS A 293 8.69 -1.29 54.69
CA CYS A 293 8.50 -0.33 55.77
C CYS A 293 7.21 -0.64 56.51
N ASN A 294 7.28 -0.68 57.83
CA ASN A 294 6.16 -0.96 58.72
C ASN A 294 6.18 0.00 59.91
N PRO A 295 5.11 0.76 60.16
CA PRO A 295 5.11 2.23 60.22
C PRO A 295 6.45 2.95 60.54
N SER A 296 6.84 3.94 59.72
CA SER A 296 7.98 4.85 59.95
C SER A 296 7.58 6.34 59.91
N LEU A 297 8.35 7.21 60.55
CA LEU A 297 8.12 8.67 60.59
C LEU A 297 8.31 9.40 59.25
N SER A 298 8.94 8.75 58.27
CA SER A 298 9.07 9.22 56.88
C SER A 298 9.53 8.08 55.97
N ASN A 299 9.35 8.27 54.67
CA ASN A 299 9.81 7.33 53.64
C ASN A 299 11.32 7.49 53.39
N PRO A 300 12.05 6.42 53.02
CA PRO A 300 13.50 6.46 52.88
C PRO A 300 13.96 7.24 51.65
N ASP A 301 15.16 7.83 51.71
CA ASP A 301 15.89 8.25 50.53
C ASP A 301 16.56 7.01 49.92
N LEU A 302 16.11 6.60 48.74
CA LEU A 302 16.56 5.38 48.07
C LEU A 302 17.27 5.71 46.77
N ASN A 303 18.51 5.28 46.64
CA ASN A 303 19.28 5.37 45.41
C ASN A 303 19.65 3.96 44.93
N VAL A 304 19.24 3.62 43.71
CA VAL A 304 19.49 2.32 43.08
C VAL A 304 20.19 2.57 41.75
N THR A 305 21.47 2.23 41.65
CA THR A 305 22.32 2.60 40.50
C THR A 305 23.07 1.41 39.91
N ASN A 306 23.08 1.29 38.58
CA ASN A 306 23.88 0.32 37.83
C ASN A 306 23.69 -1.15 38.27
N ASN A 307 22.50 -1.55 38.71
CA ASN A 307 22.23 -2.91 39.16
C ASN A 307 21.59 -3.78 38.06
N VAL A 308 21.80 -5.09 38.17
CA VAL A 308 21.05 -6.12 37.45
C VAL A 308 20.23 -6.91 38.47
N ILE A 309 18.91 -6.67 38.53
CA ILE A 309 18.04 -7.28 39.55
C ILE A 309 16.85 -7.99 38.90
N THR A 310 16.54 -9.22 39.32
CA THR A 310 15.36 -9.92 38.78
C THR A 310 14.06 -9.37 39.36
N SER A 311 13.99 -9.15 40.68
CA SER A 311 12.82 -8.55 41.32
C SER A 311 13.23 -7.56 42.40
N LEU A 312 12.85 -6.29 42.22
CA LEU A 312 12.94 -5.25 43.22
C LEU A 312 11.53 -4.95 43.75
N SER A 313 11.26 -5.33 45.00
CA SER A 313 9.98 -5.06 45.65
C SER A 313 10.14 -4.03 46.77
N MET A 314 9.29 -3.02 46.77
CA MET A 314 9.24 -1.97 47.78
C MET A 314 7.81 -1.91 48.31
N GLN A 315 7.63 -2.12 49.61
CA GLN A 315 6.32 -2.02 50.25
C GLN A 315 6.41 -1.07 51.43
N TRP A 316 5.59 -0.02 51.43
CA TRP A 316 5.55 0.94 52.51
C TRP A 316 4.13 1.03 53.09
N TYR A 317 3.99 0.63 54.34
CA TYR A 317 2.73 0.64 55.07
C TYR A 317 2.78 1.65 56.22
N ASN A 318 1.71 2.43 56.37
CA ASN A 318 1.48 3.34 57.51
C ASN A 318 2.68 4.25 57.82
N ALA A 319 3.30 4.89 56.83
CA ALA A 319 4.37 5.85 57.08
C ALA A 319 3.78 7.26 57.33
N PRO A 320 3.51 7.70 58.58
CA PRO A 320 3.04 9.05 58.86
C PRO A 320 4.03 10.12 58.39
N TYR A 321 3.49 11.22 57.87
CA TYR A 321 4.26 12.37 57.42
C TYR A 321 4.54 13.33 58.58
N HIS A 322 5.81 13.53 58.95
CA HIS A 322 6.22 14.49 59.98
C HIS A 322 6.55 15.86 59.38
N PRO A 323 5.86 16.98 59.72
CA PRO A 323 5.86 18.25 58.95
C PRO A 323 7.20 18.98 58.75
N LEU A 324 8.26 18.60 59.47
CA LEU A 324 9.59 19.23 59.38
C LEU A 324 10.60 18.49 58.46
N ILE A 325 10.28 17.27 58.00
CA ILE A 325 11.19 16.45 57.17
C ILE A 325 11.09 16.88 55.69
N GLY A 326 12.19 16.81 54.92
CA GLY A 326 12.16 17.12 53.48
C GLY A 326 11.36 16.10 52.65
N SER A 327 11.20 16.35 51.35
CA SER A 327 10.67 15.37 50.40
C SER A 327 11.64 14.20 50.23
N SER A 328 11.15 12.96 50.28
CA SER A 328 11.97 11.76 50.05
C SER A 328 12.20 11.55 48.56
N LEU A 329 13.43 11.18 48.17
CA LEU A 329 13.80 10.88 46.79
C LEU A 329 14.05 9.39 46.59
N VAL A 330 13.34 8.79 45.63
CA VAL A 330 13.58 7.43 45.16
C VAL A 330 14.09 7.49 43.73
N ARG A 331 15.40 7.27 43.54
CA ARG A 331 16.07 7.34 42.24
C ARG A 331 16.53 5.96 41.79
N LEU A 332 16.14 5.58 40.57
CA LEU A 332 16.67 4.42 39.85
C LEU A 332 17.39 4.92 38.59
N ASP A 333 18.68 4.66 38.49
CA ASP A 333 19.56 5.16 37.42
C ASP A 333 20.39 4.04 36.78
N GLY A 334 20.26 3.83 35.47
CA GLY A 334 21.10 2.89 34.72
C GLY A 334 20.94 1.42 35.11
N ASN A 335 19.77 0.98 35.59
CA ASN A 335 19.55 -0.40 36.03
C ASN A 335 18.93 -1.28 34.94
N GLU A 336 19.19 -2.58 35.01
CA GLU A 336 18.52 -3.63 34.24
C GLU A 336 17.67 -4.51 35.18
N LEU A 337 16.35 -4.36 35.11
CA LEU A 337 15.41 -4.92 36.08
C LEU A 337 14.35 -5.76 35.37
N TRP A 338 14.11 -6.99 35.81
CA TRP A 338 13.00 -7.77 35.26
C TRP A 338 11.64 -7.33 35.86
N LYS A 339 11.54 -7.22 37.19
CA LYS A 339 10.33 -6.75 37.88
C LYS A 339 10.67 -5.64 38.88
N VAL A 340 9.91 -4.55 38.85
CA VAL A 340 9.85 -3.51 39.89
C VAL A 340 8.43 -3.41 40.41
N ASP A 341 8.24 -3.60 41.71
CA ASP A 341 6.92 -3.57 42.35
C ASP A 341 6.95 -2.65 43.56
N VAL A 342 6.24 -1.54 43.49
CA VAL A 342 6.14 -0.55 44.57
C VAL A 342 4.70 -0.50 45.05
N MET A 343 4.49 -0.78 46.32
CA MET A 343 3.19 -0.69 46.98
C MET A 343 3.27 0.31 48.13
N MET A 344 2.37 1.29 48.14
CA MET A 344 2.30 2.32 49.18
C MET A 344 0.89 2.32 49.78
N ASP A 345 0.80 2.23 51.10
CA ASP A 345 -0.46 2.28 51.84
C ASP A 345 -0.36 3.26 53.02
N ASN A 346 -0.77 4.51 52.77
CA ASN A 346 -0.71 5.60 53.75
C ASN A 346 -2.11 5.97 54.27
N ASP A 347 -2.53 5.30 55.33
CA ASP A 347 -3.85 5.47 55.95
C ASP A 347 -3.98 6.66 56.90
N ARG A 348 -2.86 7.09 57.49
CA ARG A 348 -2.86 7.99 58.66
C ARG A 348 -2.34 9.41 58.39
N GLY A 349 -1.88 9.71 57.18
CA GLY A 349 -1.22 10.98 56.85
C GLY A 349 -2.18 12.13 56.53
N TRP A 350 -2.43 13.04 57.47
CA TRP A 350 -3.25 14.25 57.25
C TRP A 350 -2.43 15.50 56.89
N SER A 351 -1.10 15.39 56.81
CA SER A 351 -0.20 16.49 56.41
C SER A 351 -0.10 16.61 54.88
N LEU A 352 -0.22 17.83 54.35
CA LEU A 352 -0.33 18.15 52.92
C LEU A 352 0.95 18.72 52.30
N GLN A 353 2.07 18.78 53.03
CA GLN A 353 3.25 19.57 52.62
C GLN A 353 4.42 18.75 52.07
N GLN A 354 4.42 17.41 52.22
CA GLN A 354 5.53 16.56 51.78
C GLN A 354 5.15 15.68 50.59
N THR A 355 6.11 15.48 49.70
CA THR A 355 5.94 14.69 48.48
C THR A 355 7.09 13.70 48.35
N MET A 356 6.79 12.45 47.96
CA MET A 356 7.83 11.53 47.51
C MET A 356 8.08 11.70 46.03
N ARG A 357 9.33 11.68 45.58
CA ARG A 357 9.66 11.80 44.17
C ARG A 357 10.30 10.53 43.64
N PHE A 358 9.63 9.89 42.68
CA PHE A 358 10.17 8.74 41.94
C PHE A 358 10.83 9.22 40.66
N VAL A 359 12.12 8.92 40.51
CA VAL A 359 12.91 9.31 39.34
C VAL A 359 13.53 8.06 38.73
N PHE A 360 13.09 7.70 37.54
CA PHE A 360 13.62 6.61 36.74
C PHE A 360 14.36 7.19 35.54
N VAL A 361 15.67 6.98 35.45
CA VAL A 361 16.53 7.47 34.35
C VAL A 361 17.34 6.33 33.76
N ASP A 362 17.35 6.21 32.43
CA ASP A 362 18.21 5.28 31.69
C ASP A 362 18.09 3.80 32.13
N ASN A 363 16.91 3.37 32.59
CA ASN A 363 16.68 1.98 33.01
C ASN A 363 16.09 1.12 31.88
N ILE A 364 16.40 -0.18 31.93
CA ILE A 364 15.73 -1.24 31.15
C ILE A 364 14.88 -2.05 32.13
N ILE A 365 13.55 -2.01 31.96
CA ILE A 365 12.61 -2.63 32.90
C ILE A 365 11.58 -3.47 32.15
N ASP A 366 11.44 -4.75 32.46
CA ASP A 366 10.40 -5.56 31.79
C ASP A 366 9.00 -5.32 32.37
N LEU A 367 8.85 -5.45 33.68
CA LEU A 367 7.56 -5.26 34.36
C LEU A 367 7.71 -4.25 35.49
N MET A 368 6.93 -3.17 35.45
CA MET A 368 6.85 -2.19 36.52
C MET A 368 5.42 -2.02 37.02
N SER A 369 5.25 -2.05 38.34
CA SER A 369 4.02 -1.73 39.05
C SER A 369 4.29 -0.68 40.12
N LEU A 370 3.56 0.43 40.08
CA LEU A 370 3.55 1.48 41.11
C LEU A 370 2.11 1.61 41.61
N THR A 371 1.82 1.15 42.81
CA THR A 371 0.45 1.10 43.36
C THR A 371 0.35 1.88 44.65
N SER A 372 -0.64 2.78 44.73
CA SER A 372 -1.02 3.47 45.95
C SER A 372 -2.54 3.49 46.10
N LEU A 373 -3.03 2.77 47.11
CA LEU A 373 -4.47 2.46 47.26
C LEU A 373 -5.28 3.60 47.90
N ARG A 374 -4.63 4.49 48.66
CA ARG A 374 -5.33 5.55 49.42
C ARG A 374 -4.85 6.95 49.08
N ILE A 375 -3.82 7.46 49.76
CA ILE A 375 -3.29 8.82 49.60
C ILE A 375 -1.95 8.77 48.84
N SER A 376 -1.93 9.26 47.61
CA SER A 376 -0.74 9.24 46.74
C SER A 376 -0.07 10.60 46.65
N GLN A 377 0.62 11.01 47.71
CA GLN A 377 1.46 12.20 47.70
C GLN A 377 2.85 11.90 47.13
N PHE A 378 2.90 11.44 45.87
CA PHE A 378 4.17 11.23 45.18
C PHE A 378 4.15 11.74 43.74
N THR A 379 5.29 12.09 43.18
CA THR A 379 5.47 12.42 41.77
C THR A 379 6.25 11.34 41.05
N ILE A 380 5.98 11.18 39.76
CA ILE A 380 6.72 10.26 38.89
C ILE A 380 7.45 11.03 37.80
N HIS A 381 8.73 10.71 37.61
CA HIS A 381 9.58 11.22 36.54
C HIS A 381 10.27 10.06 35.84
N PHE A 382 9.86 9.77 34.61
CA PHE A 382 10.45 8.77 33.73
C PHE A 382 11.18 9.47 32.59
N GLU A 383 12.49 9.24 32.47
CA GLU A 383 13.32 9.82 31.42
C GLU A 383 14.22 8.76 30.77
N SER A 384 14.20 8.69 29.44
CA SER A 384 15.11 7.82 28.66
C SER A 384 15.08 6.32 29.02
N ASN A 385 13.97 5.82 29.57
CA ASN A 385 13.84 4.41 29.95
C ASN A 385 13.32 3.55 28.79
N THR A 386 13.65 2.25 28.81
CA THR A 386 13.04 1.22 27.98
C THR A 386 12.22 0.29 28.88
N ILE A 387 10.89 0.42 28.85
CA ILE A 387 10.00 -0.34 29.74
C ILE A 387 9.01 -1.20 28.94
N SER A 388 9.06 -2.52 29.12
CA SER A 388 8.18 -3.44 28.37
C SER A 388 6.72 -3.30 28.80
N THR A 389 6.42 -3.22 30.10
CA THR A 389 5.07 -2.93 30.63
C THR A 389 5.15 -2.15 31.94
N VAL A 390 4.40 -1.04 32.03
CA VAL A 390 4.27 -0.23 33.24
C VAL A 390 2.80 -0.08 33.63
N SER A 391 2.52 -0.26 34.92
CA SER A 391 1.21 0.01 35.51
C SER A 391 1.36 0.95 36.72
N VAL A 392 0.73 2.11 36.65
CA VAL A 392 0.69 3.09 37.73
C VAL A 392 -0.74 3.26 38.21
N TYR A 393 -0.99 2.95 39.49
CA TYR A 393 -2.25 3.14 40.18
C TYR A 393 -2.03 4.20 41.25
N LYS A 394 -2.65 5.36 41.05
CA LYS A 394 -2.46 6.55 41.88
C LYS A 394 -3.80 7.22 42.14
N ASN A 395 -3.91 7.98 43.22
CA ASN A 395 -5.16 8.65 43.57
C ASN A 395 -5.28 10.11 43.04
N ALA A 396 -4.17 10.70 42.59
CA ALA A 396 -4.10 12.08 42.10
C ALA A 396 -2.96 12.22 41.08
N ILE A 397 -3.09 13.16 40.14
CA ILE A 397 -2.00 13.52 39.21
C ILE A 397 -1.02 14.46 39.92
N GLY A 398 0.28 14.21 39.78
CA GLY A 398 1.33 14.99 40.45
C GLY A 398 1.25 14.95 41.97
N ALA A 399 1.87 15.93 42.62
CA ALA A 399 1.80 16.15 44.05
C ALA A 399 1.83 17.67 44.34
N PRO A 400 1.60 18.15 45.58
CA PRO A 400 1.74 19.57 45.90
C PRO A 400 3.09 20.13 45.39
N GLY A 401 3.04 21.18 44.57
CA GLY A 401 4.24 21.80 43.98
C GLY A 401 4.83 21.17 42.72
N GLU A 402 4.58 19.90 42.40
CA GLU A 402 5.24 19.17 41.30
C GLU A 402 4.27 18.39 40.37
N ASP A 403 4.64 18.25 39.10
CA ASP A 403 3.88 17.54 38.07
C ASP A 403 4.47 16.15 37.78
N ASP A 404 3.68 15.27 37.15
CA ASP A 404 4.14 13.95 36.70
C ASP A 404 4.71 14.07 35.26
N HIS A 405 5.88 13.48 35.00
CA HIS A 405 6.62 13.60 33.74
C HIS A 405 7.05 12.24 33.18
N LEU A 406 6.69 11.97 31.92
CA LEU A 406 7.16 10.83 31.14
C LEU A 406 7.76 11.37 29.83
N ILE A 407 9.08 11.37 29.73
CA ILE A 407 9.84 12.07 28.68
C ILE A 407 10.83 11.12 27.98
N ASP A 408 10.83 11.09 26.64
CA ASP A 408 11.83 10.39 25.83
C ASP A 408 11.98 8.87 26.14
N ASN A 409 10.91 8.21 26.60
CA ASN A 409 10.91 6.78 26.92
C ASN A 409 10.39 5.90 25.77
N PHE A 410 10.74 4.61 25.83
CA PHE A 410 10.09 3.54 25.07
C PHE A 410 9.20 2.70 25.98
N PHE A 411 7.90 2.63 25.68
CA PHE A 411 6.93 1.82 26.43
C PHE A 411 6.30 0.73 25.54
N GLY A 412 6.50 -0.53 25.93
CA GLY A 412 5.80 -1.66 25.32
C GLY A 412 4.31 -1.70 25.69
N GLY A 413 3.94 -1.20 26.86
CA GLY A 413 2.56 -1.04 27.30
C GLY A 413 2.51 -0.16 28.56
N ILE A 414 1.57 0.77 28.62
CA ILE A 414 1.42 1.69 29.75
C ILE A 414 -0.04 1.71 30.23
N ILE A 415 -0.24 1.44 31.52
CA ILE A 415 -1.54 1.56 32.19
C ILE A 415 -1.39 2.63 33.26
N LEU A 416 -2.13 3.72 33.11
CA LEU A 416 -2.17 4.81 34.06
C LEU A 416 -3.58 4.94 34.61
N TRP A 417 -3.74 4.64 35.89
CA TRP A 417 -5.03 4.71 36.57
C TRP A 417 -4.96 5.73 37.71
N TYR A 418 -5.66 6.85 37.52
CA TYR A 418 -5.82 7.91 38.48
C TYR A 418 -7.27 7.98 38.99
N THR A 419 -7.49 7.77 40.29
CA THR A 419 -8.83 7.81 40.91
C THR A 419 -8.91 8.72 42.12
N TYR A 420 -9.91 9.58 42.21
CA TYR A 420 -9.98 10.56 43.29
C TYR A 420 -10.82 10.13 44.50
N PRO A 421 -10.24 9.94 45.70
CA PRO A 421 -11.02 9.54 46.87
C PRO A 421 -11.58 10.71 47.71
N THR A 422 -10.99 11.92 47.73
CA THR A 422 -11.36 13.00 48.67
C THR A 422 -10.97 14.44 48.22
N LEU A 423 -11.75 15.44 48.65
CA LEU A 423 -11.80 16.90 48.32
C LEU A 423 -10.47 17.74 48.39
N LEU A 424 -9.36 17.33 47.76
CA LEU A 424 -8.09 18.08 47.77
C LEU A 424 -7.98 19.13 46.64
N TYR A 425 -7.60 20.36 46.98
CA TYR A 425 -7.64 21.49 46.04
C TYR A 425 -6.32 21.72 45.30
N HIS A 426 -5.87 20.81 44.43
CA HIS A 426 -4.68 21.07 43.60
C HIS A 426 -4.87 20.61 42.14
N SER A 427 -4.86 21.56 41.21
CA SER A 427 -4.75 21.28 39.77
C SER A 427 -3.28 21.00 39.41
N LYS A 428 -3.01 19.82 38.86
CA LYS A 428 -1.67 19.39 38.44
C LYS A 428 -1.70 18.71 37.08
N SER A 429 -0.52 18.66 36.47
CA SER A 429 -0.34 18.20 35.09
C SER A 429 0.31 16.82 35.03
N LEU A 430 -0.13 16.01 34.07
CA LEU A 430 0.62 14.85 33.59
C LEU A 430 1.18 15.17 32.21
N HIS A 431 2.50 15.20 32.08
CA HIS A 431 3.21 15.45 30.83
C HIS A 431 3.78 14.17 30.26
N ILE A 432 3.28 13.75 29.10
CA ILE A 432 3.79 12.59 28.35
C ILE A 432 4.34 13.12 27.03
N THR A 433 5.66 13.27 26.91
CA THR A 433 6.28 13.97 25.77
C THR A 433 7.38 13.17 25.08
N ARG A 434 7.39 13.14 23.75
CA ARG A 434 8.44 12.51 22.93
C ARG A 434 8.68 11.02 23.20
N ASN A 435 7.64 10.29 23.62
CA ASN A 435 7.75 8.87 23.88
C ASN A 435 7.39 8.03 22.65
N ARG A 436 7.97 6.83 22.58
CA ARG A 436 7.52 5.77 21.67
C ARG A 436 6.67 4.79 22.47
N ILE A 437 5.39 4.69 22.14
CA ILE A 437 4.42 3.95 22.93
C ILE A 437 3.73 2.93 22.04
N ASN A 438 3.77 1.66 22.41
CA ASN A 438 3.05 0.67 21.63
C ASN A 438 1.55 0.61 21.99
N THR A 439 1.20 0.62 23.27
CA THR A 439 -0.20 0.62 23.76
C THR A 439 -0.32 1.39 25.06
N MET A 440 -1.40 2.16 25.21
CA MET A 440 -1.69 2.97 26.40
C MET A 440 -3.16 2.84 26.83
N ASP A 441 -3.37 2.59 28.12
CA ASP A 441 -4.68 2.75 28.78
C ASP A 441 -4.58 3.84 29.85
N LEU A 442 -5.32 4.92 29.66
CA LEU A 442 -5.33 6.10 30.52
C LEU A 442 -6.72 6.26 31.15
N GLN A 443 -6.82 5.97 32.45
CA GLN A 443 -8.06 6.03 33.22
C GLN A 443 -7.97 7.14 34.26
N LEU A 444 -8.79 8.18 34.11
CA LEU A 444 -8.79 9.42 34.88
C LEU A 444 -10.18 9.66 35.47
N LEU A 445 -10.43 9.26 36.71
CA LEU A 445 -11.76 9.28 37.32
C LEU A 445 -11.83 10.28 38.48
N PHE A 446 -12.28 11.52 38.20
CA PHE A 446 -12.41 12.61 39.17
C PHE A 446 -13.86 13.10 39.32
N PRO A 447 -14.76 12.38 40.03
CA PRO A 447 -16.19 12.70 40.06
C PRO A 447 -16.59 13.96 40.85
N PHE A 448 -15.76 14.47 41.79
CA PHE A 448 -16.14 15.48 42.79
C PHE A 448 -15.20 16.71 42.87
N THR A 449 -14.58 17.14 41.77
CA THR A 449 -13.55 18.20 41.81
C THR A 449 -14.05 19.59 41.39
N ASN A 450 -13.57 20.62 42.09
CA ASN A 450 -13.70 22.04 41.69
C ASN A 450 -12.50 22.52 40.85
N SER A 451 -11.42 21.74 40.80
CA SER A 451 -10.21 22.00 40.02
C SER A 451 -10.07 20.99 38.88
N VAL A 452 -9.72 21.48 37.69
CA VAL A 452 -9.54 20.65 36.49
C VAL A 452 -8.09 20.18 36.40
N SER A 453 -7.86 18.86 36.43
CA SER A 453 -6.55 18.27 36.17
C SER A 453 -6.27 18.27 34.67
N ARG A 454 -5.00 18.51 34.30
CA ARG A 454 -4.59 18.57 32.89
C ARG A 454 -3.70 17.40 32.53
N VAL A 455 -3.94 16.81 31.36
CA VAL A 455 -3.07 15.78 30.78
C VAL A 455 -2.60 16.24 29.41
N ILE A 456 -1.30 16.26 29.20
CA ILE A 456 -0.66 16.76 27.99
C ILE A 456 0.16 15.64 27.37
N LEU A 457 -0.33 15.10 26.25
CA LEU A 457 0.36 14.13 25.40
C LEU A 457 0.89 14.88 24.17
N LYS A 458 2.21 15.03 24.05
CA LYS A 458 2.82 15.82 22.98
C LYS A 458 3.97 15.09 22.29
N ASP A 459 4.05 15.17 20.97
CA ASP A 459 5.18 14.63 20.18
C ASP A 459 5.39 13.10 20.35
N ASN A 460 4.33 12.35 20.66
CA ASN A 460 4.42 10.91 20.90
C ASN A 460 4.12 10.10 19.63
N VAL A 461 4.72 8.91 19.54
CA VAL A 461 4.63 8.03 18.36
C VAL A 461 4.12 6.65 18.78
N TRP A 462 3.01 6.23 18.17
CA TRP A 462 2.38 4.93 18.32
C TRP A 462 2.53 4.09 17.05
N ILE A 463 3.31 3.02 17.12
CA ILE A 463 3.53 2.10 16.00
C ILE A 463 3.62 0.67 16.55
N ARG A 464 2.74 -0.22 16.11
CA ARG A 464 2.86 -1.66 16.39
C ARG A 464 2.37 -2.47 15.19
N PRO A 465 3.15 -3.42 14.62
CA PRO A 465 2.80 -4.06 13.37
C PRO A 465 1.86 -5.29 13.45
N GLU A 466 1.67 -5.96 14.60
CA GLU A 466 1.20 -7.38 14.57
C GLU A 466 0.16 -7.85 15.62
N ILE A 467 -0.57 -7.00 16.37
CA ILE A 467 -1.53 -7.49 17.40
C ILE A 467 -2.91 -6.77 17.36
N LEU A 468 -3.98 -7.50 17.72
CA LEU A 468 -5.33 -7.03 18.08
C LEU A 468 -5.34 -6.17 19.34
N VAL A 469 -4.82 -4.94 19.24
CA VAL A 469 -4.82 -3.96 20.34
C VAL A 469 -5.20 -2.57 19.86
N THR A 470 -5.75 -1.78 20.79
CA THR A 470 -5.99 -0.34 20.62
C THR A 470 -4.73 0.43 21.02
N ALA A 471 -4.35 1.47 20.28
CA ALA A 471 -3.16 2.25 20.60
C ALA A 471 -3.32 3.09 21.87
N LEU A 472 -4.39 3.89 21.94
CA LEU A 472 -4.74 4.72 23.08
C LEU A 472 -6.19 4.49 23.49
N ARG A 473 -6.39 3.95 24.70
CA ARG A 473 -7.67 3.93 25.40
C ARG A 473 -7.68 5.05 26.42
N LEU A 474 -8.68 5.92 26.33
CA LEU A 474 -8.81 7.10 27.19
C LEU A 474 -10.16 7.05 27.91
N THR A 475 -10.16 7.00 29.23
CA THR A 475 -11.38 7.09 30.04
C THR A 475 -11.25 8.27 30.98
N THR A 476 -12.04 9.33 30.83
CA THR A 476 -11.92 10.54 31.68
C THR A 476 -13.23 10.99 32.28
N THR A 477 -13.16 11.53 33.50
CA THR A 477 -14.26 12.26 34.15
C THR A 477 -13.68 13.51 34.83
N SER A 478 -14.18 14.69 34.47
CA SER A 478 -13.73 16.00 34.98
C SER A 478 -12.24 16.31 34.73
N CYS A 479 -11.76 16.15 33.49
CA CYS A 479 -10.37 16.46 33.09
C CYS A 479 -10.27 17.34 31.85
N GLU A 480 -9.12 17.99 31.69
CA GLU A 480 -8.67 18.55 30.41
C GLU A 480 -7.58 17.65 29.83
N VAL A 481 -7.81 17.11 28.62
CA VAL A 481 -6.84 16.29 27.90
C VAL A 481 -6.43 16.99 26.62
N TYR A 482 -5.13 17.13 26.43
CA TYR A 482 -4.50 17.75 25.29
C TYR A 482 -3.61 16.72 24.58
N LEU A 483 -3.92 16.40 23.32
CA LEU A 483 -3.13 15.54 22.46
C LEU A 483 -2.61 16.37 21.29
N TYR A 484 -1.29 16.48 21.17
CA TYR A 484 -0.62 17.36 20.20
C TYR A 484 0.45 16.62 19.41
N ASN A 485 0.50 16.89 18.10
CA ASN A 485 1.58 16.46 17.20
C ASN A 485 1.96 14.98 17.38
N SER A 486 0.96 14.11 17.32
CA SER A 486 1.08 12.70 17.69
C SER A 486 0.62 11.80 16.54
N SER A 487 1.28 10.65 16.37
CA SER A 487 1.03 9.76 15.23
C SER A 487 0.70 8.33 15.66
N PHE A 488 -0.25 7.71 14.94
CA PHE A 488 -0.76 6.37 15.18
C PHE A 488 -0.78 5.60 13.86
N SER A 489 -0.15 4.43 13.80
CA SER A 489 -0.16 3.60 12.58
C SER A 489 -0.20 2.09 12.85
N ASN A 490 -0.90 1.37 11.96
CA ASN A 490 -1.00 -0.10 11.91
C ASN A 490 -1.74 -0.76 13.08
N TYR A 491 -2.80 -0.15 13.63
CA TYR A 491 -3.57 -0.72 14.73
C TYR A 491 -4.86 -1.40 14.28
N SER A 492 -5.03 -2.66 14.67
CA SER A 492 -6.15 -3.51 14.23
C SER A 492 -7.40 -3.44 15.12
N SER A 493 -7.35 -2.89 16.33
CA SER A 493 -8.54 -2.64 17.17
C SER A 493 -8.89 -1.15 17.33
N GLY A 494 -8.02 -0.27 16.86
CA GLY A 494 -8.26 1.16 16.77
C GLY A 494 -7.09 2.03 17.22
N ALA A 495 -6.97 3.23 16.67
CA ALA A 495 -5.96 4.18 17.12
C ALA A 495 -6.37 4.81 18.46
N ILE A 496 -7.52 5.50 18.51
CA ILE A 496 -7.96 6.20 19.73
C ILE A 496 -9.40 5.79 20.05
N ILE A 497 -9.61 5.27 21.27
CA ILE A 497 -10.94 5.00 21.83
C ILE A 497 -11.08 5.79 23.13
N ALA A 498 -11.94 6.81 23.12
CA ALA A 498 -12.13 7.73 24.23
C ALA A 498 -13.56 7.63 24.80
N SER A 499 -13.66 7.49 26.12
CA SER A 499 -14.90 7.58 26.90
C SER A 499 -14.76 8.72 27.91
N ILE A 500 -15.28 9.89 27.57
CA ILE A 500 -15.07 11.13 28.32
C ILE A 500 -16.39 11.64 28.93
N LYS A 501 -16.36 12.15 30.15
CA LYS A 501 -17.53 12.76 30.82
C LYS A 501 -17.14 14.04 31.51
N ARG A 502 -17.94 15.10 31.40
CA ARG A 502 -17.68 16.41 32.05
C ARG A 502 -16.24 16.91 31.84
N SER A 503 -15.66 16.62 30.67
CA SER A 503 -14.23 16.79 30.37
C SER A 503 -14.03 17.57 29.07
N SER A 504 -12.88 18.18 28.89
CA SER A 504 -12.47 18.80 27.63
C SER A 504 -11.37 17.97 26.96
N LEU A 505 -11.52 17.69 25.66
CA LEU A 505 -10.56 16.93 24.86
C LEU A 505 -10.12 17.77 23.65
N PHE A 506 -8.86 18.14 23.61
CA PHE A 506 -8.25 18.90 22.51
C PHE A 506 -7.26 18.01 21.77
N MET A 507 -7.48 17.82 20.47
CA MET A 507 -6.63 17.06 19.56
C MET A 507 -6.18 17.97 18.43
N ASP A 508 -4.87 18.12 18.26
CA ASP A 508 -4.32 19.00 17.22
C ASP A 508 -3.05 18.41 16.59
N HIS A 509 -2.96 18.47 15.26
CA HIS A 509 -1.90 17.82 14.48
C HIS A 509 -1.80 16.31 14.75
N ILE A 510 -2.93 15.60 14.75
CA ILE A 510 -2.98 14.14 14.95
C ILE A 510 -2.96 13.43 13.61
N SER A 511 -2.10 12.42 13.47
CA SER A 511 -2.03 11.58 12.28
C SER A 511 -2.43 10.14 12.61
N VAL A 512 -3.45 9.61 11.93
CA VAL A 512 -3.92 8.23 12.06
C VAL A 512 -3.91 7.56 10.69
N ASP A 513 -3.08 6.54 10.50
CA ASP A 513 -2.88 5.83 9.23
C ASP A 513 -3.06 4.30 9.38
N LYS A 514 -3.79 3.67 8.45
CA LYS A 514 -3.91 2.20 8.33
C LYS A 514 -4.37 1.50 9.60
N CYS A 515 -5.39 2.03 10.27
CA CYS A 515 -5.98 1.42 11.45
C CYS A 515 -7.37 0.87 11.13
N ASN A 516 -7.79 -0.24 11.76
CA ASN A 516 -9.15 -0.76 11.54
C ASN A 516 -10.23 0.12 12.19
N ARG A 517 -9.84 0.99 13.12
CA ARG A 517 -10.68 2.07 13.65
C ARG A 517 -9.80 3.28 13.82
N SER A 518 -10.22 4.43 13.33
CA SER A 518 -9.44 5.66 13.48
C SER A 518 -9.65 6.23 14.88
N ILE A 519 -10.61 7.15 15.05
CA ILE A 519 -10.89 7.80 16.34
C ILE A 519 -12.36 7.56 16.70
N SER A 520 -12.60 7.06 17.91
CA SER A 520 -13.93 6.83 18.45
C SER A 520 -14.07 7.50 19.81
N ILE A 521 -15.05 8.41 19.96
CA ILE A 521 -15.23 9.23 21.16
C ILE A 521 -16.68 9.11 21.63
N SER A 522 -16.87 8.57 22.82
CA SER A 522 -18.13 8.61 23.55
C SER A 522 -18.04 9.72 24.60
N SER A 523 -18.90 10.73 24.53
CA SER A 523 -18.86 11.89 25.42
C SER A 523 -20.19 12.31 26.03
N ASP A 524 -20.15 12.80 27.27
CA ASP A 524 -21.33 13.38 27.93
C ASP A 524 -20.94 14.66 28.70
N TYR A 525 -21.58 15.79 28.37
CA TYR A 525 -21.23 17.13 28.89
C TYR A 525 -19.76 17.53 28.64
N CYS A 526 -19.26 17.38 27.42
CA CYS A 526 -17.85 17.60 27.09
C CYS A 526 -17.61 18.77 26.11
N ASN A 527 -16.38 19.29 26.06
CA ASN A 527 -15.91 20.18 25.00
C ASN A 527 -14.82 19.45 24.20
N ILE A 528 -15.12 19.05 22.97
CA ILE A 528 -14.21 18.30 22.09
C ILE A 528 -13.75 19.23 20.97
N SER A 529 -12.46 19.28 20.72
CA SER A 529 -11.88 20.06 19.62
C SER A 529 -10.87 19.22 18.87
N ILE A 530 -11.08 19.04 17.56
CA ILE A 530 -10.16 18.32 16.67
C ILE A 530 -9.73 19.26 15.57
N SER A 531 -8.44 19.58 15.49
CA SER A 531 -7.89 20.51 14.50
C SER A 531 -6.65 19.99 13.78
N ASN A 532 -6.44 20.45 12.55
CA ASN A 532 -5.19 20.24 11.78
C ASN A 532 -4.77 18.76 11.68
N SER A 533 -5.71 17.82 11.71
CA SER A 533 -5.45 16.39 11.86
C SER A 533 -5.69 15.63 10.55
N ASN A 534 -5.00 14.51 10.36
CA ASN A 534 -5.10 13.66 9.19
C ASN A 534 -5.49 12.22 9.57
N MET A 535 -6.57 11.72 8.98
CA MET A 535 -7.12 10.38 9.22
C MET A 535 -7.24 9.65 7.88
N SER A 536 -6.36 8.67 7.67
CA SER A 536 -6.04 8.13 6.35
C SER A 536 -6.10 6.60 6.32
N TYR A 537 -6.67 6.03 5.25
CA TYR A 537 -6.59 4.59 4.98
C TYR A 537 -7.10 3.70 6.13
N ASN A 538 -8.09 4.16 6.90
CA ASN A 538 -8.65 3.39 8.01
C ASN A 538 -9.84 2.53 7.55
N LEU A 539 -10.00 1.34 8.13
CA LEU A 539 -10.96 0.32 7.67
C LEU A 539 -11.76 -0.28 8.84
N ASP A 540 -12.99 0.19 9.08
CA ASP A 540 -13.86 -0.37 10.13
C ASP A 540 -15.08 -1.10 9.57
N GLN A 541 -15.65 -2.00 10.37
CA GLN A 541 -16.94 -2.64 10.12
C GLN A 541 -18.13 -1.85 10.69
N SER A 542 -17.88 -0.73 11.38
CA SER A 542 -18.92 0.13 11.96
C SER A 542 -18.80 1.58 11.50
N GLU A 543 -17.69 2.27 11.82
CA GLU A 543 -17.49 3.71 11.58
C GLU A 543 -16.03 4.04 11.21
N GLY A 544 -15.78 4.84 10.17
CA GLY A 544 -14.48 4.84 9.47
C GLY A 544 -13.42 5.79 10.02
N GLY A 545 -13.61 7.11 9.85
CA GLY A 545 -12.60 8.13 10.16
C GLY A 545 -12.72 8.72 11.57
N LEU A 546 -13.92 9.19 11.93
CA LEU A 546 -14.21 9.79 13.22
C LEU A 546 -15.62 9.41 13.66
N ALA A 547 -15.72 8.74 14.79
CA ALA A 547 -16.97 8.29 15.40
C ALA A 547 -17.25 9.07 16.69
N LEU A 548 -18.42 9.70 16.78
CA LEU A 548 -18.83 10.53 17.92
C LEU A 548 -20.17 10.05 18.50
N TYR A 549 -20.18 9.75 19.79
CA TYR A 549 -21.37 9.26 20.52
C TYR A 549 -21.62 10.06 21.79
N GLY A 550 -22.88 10.03 22.26
CA GLY A 550 -23.26 10.54 23.57
C GLY A 550 -24.17 11.77 23.52
N SER A 551 -24.03 12.71 24.46
CA SER A 551 -24.97 13.84 24.64
C SER A 551 -24.34 15.12 25.16
N LEU A 552 -25.02 16.25 24.91
CA LEU A 552 -24.78 17.54 25.58
C LEU A 552 -23.32 18.04 25.53
N SER A 553 -22.60 17.71 24.47
CA SER A 553 -21.21 18.11 24.23
C SER A 553 -21.12 19.15 23.10
N ASN A 554 -20.13 20.04 23.19
CA ASN A 554 -19.74 20.98 22.14
C ASN A 554 -18.57 20.37 21.35
N VAL A 555 -18.66 20.30 20.02
CA VAL A 555 -17.67 19.58 19.19
C VAL A 555 -17.19 20.44 18.02
N THR A 556 -15.89 20.76 18.01
CA THR A 556 -15.20 21.47 16.92
C THR A 556 -14.41 20.50 16.05
N ILE A 557 -14.53 20.62 14.71
CA ILE A 557 -13.76 19.85 13.72
C ILE A 557 -13.25 20.83 12.66
N TYR A 558 -11.97 21.18 12.72
CA TYR A 558 -11.39 22.27 11.92
C TYR A 558 -10.15 21.83 11.14
N ASN A 559 -10.09 22.18 9.85
CA ASN A 559 -8.91 21.94 9.02
C ASN A 559 -8.39 20.48 9.08
N CYS A 560 -9.29 19.51 9.10
CA CYS A 560 -8.95 18.09 9.12
C CYS A 560 -9.01 17.47 7.72
N THR A 561 -8.13 16.51 7.46
CA THR A 561 -8.08 15.74 6.22
C THR A 561 -8.53 14.31 6.51
N LEU A 562 -9.60 13.86 5.86
CA LEU A 562 -10.14 12.51 6.02
C LEU A 562 -10.16 11.84 4.66
N HIS A 563 -9.20 10.96 4.40
CA HIS A 563 -9.01 10.42 3.06
C HIS A 563 -8.94 8.89 3.06
N ASN A 564 -9.67 8.28 2.12
CA ASN A 564 -9.68 6.83 1.91
C ASN A 564 -10.02 6.00 3.15
N ASN A 565 -10.90 6.51 4.01
CA ASN A 565 -11.46 5.72 5.12
C ASN A 565 -12.67 4.91 4.62
N GLU A 566 -12.77 3.66 5.05
CA GLU A 566 -13.79 2.70 4.64
C GLU A 566 -14.61 2.22 5.86
N SER A 567 -15.93 2.29 5.74
CA SER A 567 -16.89 1.83 6.76
C SER A 567 -18.29 1.67 6.14
N PRO A 568 -19.14 0.74 6.66
CA PRO A 568 -20.53 0.62 6.27
C PRO A 568 -21.41 1.83 6.57
N HIS A 569 -21.04 2.66 7.55
CA HIS A 569 -21.78 3.87 7.93
C HIS A 569 -20.79 5.00 8.25
N GLY A 570 -21.06 6.22 7.76
CA GLY A 570 -20.26 7.41 8.07
C GLY A 570 -18.76 7.22 7.87
N SER A 571 -18.34 6.94 6.62
CA SER A 571 -16.95 6.53 6.34
C SER A 571 -15.89 7.55 6.73
N ALA A 572 -16.20 8.84 6.70
CA ALA A 572 -15.32 9.90 7.18
C ALA A 572 -15.71 10.35 8.59
N ILE A 573 -16.95 10.79 8.79
CA ILE A 573 -17.44 11.30 10.08
C ILE A 573 -18.81 10.70 10.35
N SER A 574 -18.98 10.12 11.54
CA SER A 574 -20.23 9.61 12.06
C SER A 574 -20.48 10.23 13.42
N SER A 575 -21.66 10.81 13.62
CA SER A 575 -22.10 11.36 14.90
C SER A 575 -23.55 10.99 15.17
N SER A 576 -23.74 10.22 16.24
CA SER A 576 -25.07 9.80 16.73
C SER A 576 -25.48 10.55 18.01
N MET A 577 -24.88 11.71 18.26
CA MET A 577 -25.02 12.40 19.54
C MET A 577 -26.41 13.05 19.71
N LYS A 578 -26.97 12.96 20.92
CA LYS A 578 -28.29 13.52 21.25
C LYS A 578 -28.13 14.90 21.91
N SER A 579 -28.82 15.91 21.38
CA SER A 579 -28.82 17.28 21.93
C SER A 579 -27.42 17.91 22.03
N THR A 580 -26.56 17.65 21.05
CA THR A 580 -25.25 18.29 20.91
C THR A 580 -25.34 19.52 20.05
N HIS A 581 -24.61 20.57 20.44
CA HIS A 581 -24.42 21.74 19.60
C HIS A 581 -23.09 21.58 18.86
N ILE A 582 -23.14 21.21 17.59
CA ILE A 582 -22.00 21.40 16.66
C ILE A 582 -22.17 22.81 16.06
N ASP A 583 -22.37 23.80 16.92
CA ASP A 583 -22.68 25.18 16.53
C ASP A 583 -21.37 25.88 16.14
N LYS A 584 -21.25 26.34 14.89
CA LYS A 584 -20.12 27.07 14.26
C LYS A 584 -18.83 26.31 13.92
N GLN A 585 -18.85 25.00 13.74
CA GLN A 585 -17.68 24.22 14.17
C GLN A 585 -17.10 23.16 13.20
N MET A 586 -17.78 22.74 12.13
CA MET A 586 -17.17 21.89 11.08
C MET A 586 -16.73 22.74 9.89
N LYS A 587 -15.46 23.17 9.86
CA LYS A 587 -14.95 24.12 8.85
C LYS A 587 -13.62 23.71 8.23
N GLU A 588 -13.46 24.00 6.95
CA GLU A 588 -12.19 23.81 6.20
C GLU A 588 -11.71 22.34 6.15
N ASN A 589 -12.61 21.37 6.30
CA ASN A 589 -12.25 19.96 6.25
C ASN A 589 -12.23 19.45 4.80
N ASN A 590 -11.26 18.59 4.49
CA ASN A 590 -11.14 17.96 3.18
C ASN A 590 -11.38 16.45 3.28
N ILE A 591 -12.44 15.98 2.64
CA ILE A 591 -12.91 14.60 2.70
C ILE A 591 -12.82 13.95 1.32
N GLN A 592 -12.16 12.79 1.25
CA GLN A 592 -11.98 12.04 0.00
C GLN A 592 -12.42 10.58 0.17
N VAL A 593 -13.42 10.17 -0.60
CA VAL A 593 -14.03 8.82 -0.54
C VAL A 593 -13.53 7.96 -1.69
N ARG A 594 -13.08 6.74 -1.39
CA ARG A 594 -12.47 5.83 -2.38
C ARG A 594 -13.51 5.20 -3.33
N ARG A 595 -13.03 4.77 -4.50
CA ARG A 595 -13.80 4.15 -5.60
C ARG A 595 -14.27 2.72 -5.32
N LYS A 596 -13.43 1.88 -4.73
CA LYS A 596 -13.67 0.44 -4.54
C LYS A 596 -13.82 0.16 -3.05
N LEU A 597 -14.98 -0.36 -2.66
CA LEU A 597 -15.25 -0.82 -1.30
C LEU A 597 -14.93 -2.31 -1.23
N GLU A 598 -14.24 -2.75 -0.18
CA GLU A 598 -13.95 -4.18 0.04
C GLU A 598 -15.19 -4.99 0.45
N TYR A 599 -16.22 -4.30 0.97
CA TYR A 599 -17.48 -4.87 1.45
C TYR A 599 -18.69 -4.44 0.60
N ASP A 600 -19.71 -5.31 0.54
CA ASP A 600 -21.02 -5.02 -0.08
C ASP A 600 -21.84 -4.12 0.87
N ILE A 601 -21.57 -2.82 0.79
CA ILE A 601 -22.12 -1.83 1.71
C ILE A 601 -23.46 -1.31 1.18
N THR A 602 -24.48 -1.30 2.05
CA THR A 602 -25.81 -0.76 1.76
C THR A 602 -25.95 0.73 2.03
N ASP A 603 -25.05 1.30 2.83
CA ASP A 603 -25.07 2.71 3.22
C ASP A 603 -23.79 3.43 2.77
N TYR A 604 -23.97 4.35 1.82
CA TYR A 604 -22.87 5.08 1.18
C TYR A 604 -22.59 6.45 1.84
N SER A 605 -23.02 6.62 3.09
CA SER A 605 -22.79 7.85 3.85
C SER A 605 -21.31 8.04 4.18
N ALA A 606 -20.79 9.21 3.82
CA ALA A 606 -19.43 9.64 4.15
C ALA A 606 -19.44 10.50 5.41
N VAL A 607 -20.42 11.39 5.54
CA VAL A 607 -20.62 12.24 6.72
C VAL A 607 -22.05 12.08 7.20
N VAL A 608 -22.23 11.73 8.46
CA VAL A 608 -23.53 11.64 9.15
C VAL A 608 -23.42 12.40 10.46
N ILE A 609 -24.25 13.42 10.63
CA ILE A 609 -24.34 14.18 11.88
C ILE A 609 -25.80 14.27 12.30
N ALA A 610 -26.13 13.73 13.47
CA ALA A 610 -27.41 13.95 14.12
C ALA A 610 -27.37 15.21 15.01
N GLY A 611 -28.39 16.06 14.90
CA GLY A 611 -28.57 17.27 15.71
C GLY A 611 -28.20 18.60 15.02
N PRO A 612 -28.32 19.72 15.74
CA PRO A 612 -27.95 21.05 15.26
C PRO A 612 -26.48 21.14 14.85
N HIS A 613 -26.23 21.69 13.67
CA HIS A 613 -24.90 21.82 13.07
C HIS A 613 -24.76 23.12 12.28
N GLU A 614 -23.52 23.62 12.19
CA GLU A 614 -23.12 24.66 11.23
C GLU A 614 -21.85 24.21 10.50
N THR A 615 -21.92 24.14 9.18
CA THR A 615 -20.79 23.81 8.31
C THR A 615 -20.34 25.04 7.52
N GLY A 616 -19.06 25.13 7.16
CA GLY A 616 -18.59 26.15 6.23
C GLY A 616 -17.28 25.79 5.56
N ASN A 617 -17.17 26.07 4.25
CA ASN A 617 -15.92 25.89 3.48
C ASN A 617 -15.32 24.46 3.52
N ASN A 618 -16.15 23.41 3.64
CA ASN A 618 -15.68 22.02 3.56
C ASN A 618 -15.61 21.54 2.11
N SER A 619 -14.74 20.58 1.81
CA SER A 619 -14.65 19.92 0.51
C SER A 619 -14.91 18.41 0.64
N LEU A 620 -15.75 17.87 -0.25
CA LEU A 620 -15.99 16.44 -0.39
C LEU A 620 -15.70 16.03 -1.84
N THR A 621 -14.92 14.97 -2.02
CA THR A 621 -14.72 14.33 -3.33
C THR A 621 -15.14 12.88 -3.25
N CYS A 622 -16.14 12.51 -4.06
CA CYS A 622 -16.56 11.14 -4.24
C CYS A 622 -15.62 10.42 -5.22
N GLY A 623 -15.46 9.11 -5.02
CA GLY A 623 -14.80 8.25 -5.99
C GLY A 623 -15.51 8.30 -7.35
N GLU A 624 -14.78 7.97 -8.41
CA GLU A 624 -15.34 7.95 -9.76
C GLU A 624 -16.58 7.04 -9.87
N GLU A 625 -17.52 7.43 -10.74
CA GLU A 625 -18.82 6.79 -11.01
C GLU A 625 -19.81 6.84 -9.83
N ARG A 626 -19.60 7.74 -8.87
CA ARG A 626 -20.52 7.99 -7.75
C ARG A 626 -20.97 9.44 -7.72
N TYR A 627 -22.26 9.64 -7.57
CA TYR A 627 -22.84 10.96 -7.44
C TYR A 627 -22.88 11.37 -5.97
N MET A 628 -22.84 12.67 -5.73
CA MET A 628 -22.93 13.23 -4.40
C MET A 628 -24.40 13.48 -4.03
N ASP A 629 -24.86 12.82 -2.97
CA ASP A 629 -26.18 13.04 -2.37
C ASP A 629 -26.02 13.84 -1.08
N VAL A 630 -26.73 14.96 -0.97
CA VAL A 630 -26.68 15.87 0.17
C VAL A 630 -28.08 16.02 0.73
N SER A 631 -28.27 15.56 1.96
CA SER A 631 -29.51 15.76 2.70
C SER A 631 -29.19 16.56 3.97
N GLU A 632 -29.74 17.76 4.06
CA GLU A 632 -29.47 18.71 5.14
C GLU A 632 -30.79 19.24 5.70
N SER A 633 -30.92 19.23 7.03
CA SER A 633 -32.04 19.81 7.76
C SER A 633 -31.56 20.33 9.11
N ALA A 634 -32.35 21.12 9.83
CA ALA A 634 -31.96 21.59 11.16
C ALA A 634 -31.68 20.46 12.19
N ALA A 635 -32.14 19.23 11.92
CA ALA A 635 -32.01 18.09 12.82
C ALA A 635 -30.96 17.05 12.40
N PHE A 636 -30.46 17.07 11.15
CA PHE A 636 -29.45 16.14 10.67
C PHE A 636 -28.73 16.63 9.40
N LEU A 637 -27.47 16.25 9.25
CA LEU A 637 -26.64 16.42 8.05
C LEU A 637 -26.21 15.06 7.54
N MET A 638 -26.39 14.80 6.25
CA MET A 638 -25.92 13.58 5.60
C MET A 638 -25.32 13.89 4.24
N TRP A 639 -24.03 13.57 4.06
CA TRP A 639 -23.36 13.57 2.76
C TRP A 639 -23.02 12.14 2.37
N SER A 640 -23.48 11.70 1.21
CA SER A 640 -23.29 10.34 0.72
C SER A 640 -22.70 10.33 -0.70
N CYS A 641 -21.88 9.33 -0.98
CA CYS A 641 -21.32 9.09 -2.32
C CYS A 641 -21.95 7.83 -2.91
N ARG A 642 -23.10 7.97 -3.56
CA ARG A 642 -23.94 6.84 -3.98
C ARG A 642 -23.62 6.40 -5.42
N PRO A 643 -23.72 5.10 -5.72
CA PRO A 643 -23.68 4.63 -7.10
C PRO A 643 -24.99 5.00 -7.82
N CYS A 644 -24.91 5.27 -9.13
CA CYS A 644 -26.12 5.43 -9.93
C CYS A 644 -26.91 4.12 -10.03
N GLU A 645 -28.24 4.21 -10.14
CA GLU A 645 -29.11 3.05 -10.39
C GLU A 645 -28.80 2.40 -11.75
N ASN A 646 -29.16 1.12 -11.89
CA ASN A 646 -29.05 0.42 -13.19
C ASN A 646 -29.79 1.21 -14.29
N GLY A 647 -29.12 1.43 -15.42
CA GLY A 647 -29.65 2.23 -16.52
C GLY A 647 -29.38 3.74 -16.42
N LYS A 648 -28.67 4.22 -15.39
CA LYS A 648 -28.15 5.59 -15.30
C LYS A 648 -26.63 5.58 -15.09
N TYR A 649 -25.95 6.71 -15.31
CA TYR A 649 -24.50 6.86 -15.13
C TYR A 649 -24.10 8.29 -14.75
N ILE A 650 -22.86 8.47 -14.29
CA ILE A 650 -22.20 9.76 -14.06
C ILE A 650 -20.73 9.64 -14.47
N ILE A 651 -20.21 10.55 -15.30
CA ILE A 651 -18.78 10.53 -15.67
C ILE A 651 -18.00 11.35 -14.64
N GLY A 652 -16.92 10.80 -14.08
CA GLY A 652 -16.21 11.40 -12.96
C GLY A 652 -16.89 11.09 -11.63
N GLY A 653 -16.73 11.94 -10.61
CA GLY A 653 -17.34 11.76 -9.29
C GLY A 653 -17.95 13.06 -8.80
N GLY A 654 -18.95 12.95 -7.92
CA GLY A 654 -19.52 14.11 -7.24
C GLY A 654 -18.47 14.85 -6.44
N ARG A 655 -18.49 16.18 -6.51
CA ARG A 655 -17.54 17.04 -5.80
C ARG A 655 -18.26 18.25 -5.22
N MET A 656 -17.92 18.57 -3.98
CA MET A 656 -18.26 19.81 -3.30
C MET A 656 -16.97 20.55 -3.00
N GLU A 657 -16.82 21.77 -3.51
CA GLU A 657 -15.73 22.67 -3.16
C GLU A 657 -16.28 24.01 -2.73
N ARG A 658 -15.97 24.45 -1.50
CA ARG A 658 -16.42 25.76 -0.99
C ARG A 658 -17.92 26.00 -1.21
N GLU A 659 -18.72 24.95 -0.99
CA GLU A 659 -20.19 24.91 -1.16
C GLU A 659 -20.70 24.85 -2.61
N ASP A 660 -19.85 25.00 -3.62
CA ASP A 660 -20.20 24.72 -5.02
C ASP A 660 -20.26 23.21 -5.24
N LYS A 661 -21.46 22.71 -5.57
CA LYS A 661 -21.75 21.29 -5.78
C LYS A 661 -21.72 20.97 -7.27
N SER A 662 -21.03 19.89 -7.62
CA SER A 662 -20.96 19.34 -8.98
C SER A 662 -21.14 17.82 -8.94
N GLY A 663 -21.69 17.22 -9.99
CA GLY A 663 -21.90 15.77 -10.06
C GLY A 663 -22.93 15.23 -9.06
N THR A 664 -24.06 15.93 -8.89
CA THR A 664 -25.14 15.55 -7.96
C THR A 664 -26.23 14.69 -8.59
N GLU A 665 -26.28 14.59 -9.92
CA GLU A 665 -27.35 13.87 -10.63
C GLU A 665 -26.81 12.87 -11.64
N CYS A 666 -27.44 11.69 -11.68
CA CYS A 666 -27.16 10.65 -12.66
C CYS A 666 -27.94 10.88 -13.97
N LYS A 667 -27.27 10.69 -15.10
CA LYS A 667 -27.83 10.82 -16.46
C LYS A 667 -28.34 9.48 -17.00
N PRO A 668 -29.37 9.45 -17.86
CA PRO A 668 -29.91 8.20 -18.42
C PRO A 668 -28.94 7.55 -19.42
N CYS A 669 -28.79 6.23 -19.35
CA CYS A 669 -27.85 5.48 -20.19
C CYS A 669 -28.25 5.52 -21.68
N PRO A 670 -27.33 5.88 -22.60
CA PRO A 670 -27.61 5.88 -24.03
C PRO A 670 -27.76 4.45 -24.59
N ALA A 671 -28.53 4.29 -25.68
CA ALA A 671 -28.85 2.97 -26.25
C ALA A 671 -27.62 2.13 -26.68
N GLY A 672 -26.50 2.78 -27.01
CA GLY A 672 -25.24 2.13 -27.41
C GLY A 672 -24.32 1.74 -26.25
N ALA A 673 -24.73 1.96 -25.00
CA ALA A 673 -23.98 1.55 -23.81
C ALA A 673 -24.82 0.66 -22.88
N SER A 674 -24.15 -0.03 -21.96
CA SER A 674 -24.72 -0.74 -20.83
C SER A 674 -24.16 -0.09 -19.56
N CYS A 675 -25.05 0.47 -18.75
CA CYS A 675 -24.72 1.13 -17.50
C CYS A 675 -25.24 0.28 -16.34
N GLN A 676 -24.33 -0.23 -15.53
CA GLN A 676 -24.61 -0.99 -14.32
C GLN A 676 -24.24 -0.15 -13.10
N SER A 677 -24.89 -0.42 -11.97
CA SER A 677 -24.69 0.36 -10.75
C SER A 677 -23.24 0.31 -10.26
N GLY A 678 -22.65 1.48 -10.02
CA GLY A 678 -21.30 1.63 -9.45
C GLY A 678 -20.14 1.21 -10.37
N LEU A 679 -20.41 0.93 -11.64
CA LEU A 679 -19.41 0.52 -12.63
C LEU A 679 -19.31 1.52 -13.77
N THR A 680 -18.09 1.66 -14.31
CA THR A 680 -17.84 2.50 -15.49
C THR A 680 -18.68 2.01 -16.68
N PRO A 681 -19.39 2.92 -17.38
CA PRO A 681 -20.25 2.59 -18.52
C PRO A 681 -19.52 1.75 -19.58
N GLN A 682 -20.15 0.64 -19.99
CA GLN A 682 -19.64 -0.25 -21.01
C GLN A 682 -20.28 0.09 -22.36
N ALA A 683 -19.50 0.50 -23.34
CA ALA A 683 -19.94 0.61 -24.72
C ALA A 683 -20.28 -0.79 -25.25
N LYS A 684 -21.41 -0.92 -25.96
CA LYS A 684 -21.77 -2.17 -26.63
C LYS A 684 -20.82 -2.40 -27.81
N GLY A 685 -20.57 -3.66 -28.15
CA GLY A 685 -19.77 -4.01 -29.31
C GLY A 685 -20.22 -3.29 -30.59
N ARG A 686 -19.25 -2.84 -31.39
CA ARG A 686 -19.41 -2.04 -32.63
C ARG A 686 -19.88 -0.59 -32.44
N TYR A 687 -20.05 -0.11 -31.20
CA TYR A 687 -20.31 1.29 -30.91
C TYR A 687 -19.03 2.02 -30.49
N TRP A 688 -18.94 3.28 -30.87
CA TRP A 688 -18.00 4.24 -30.32
C TRP A 688 -18.77 5.13 -29.37
N CYS A 689 -18.27 5.25 -28.14
CA CYS A 689 -18.84 6.17 -27.16
C CYS A 689 -17.84 7.29 -26.85
N GLY A 690 -18.33 8.52 -26.80
CA GLY A 690 -17.54 9.69 -26.45
C GLY A 690 -18.33 10.61 -25.52
N VAL A 691 -17.62 11.42 -24.75
CA VAL A 691 -18.21 12.40 -23.85
C VAL A 691 -18.27 13.76 -24.55
N ASN A 692 -19.44 14.39 -24.52
CA ASN A 692 -19.65 15.72 -25.07
C ASN A 692 -19.23 16.82 -24.07
N ASP A 693 -19.18 18.09 -24.49
CA ASP A 693 -18.83 19.26 -23.64
C ASP A 693 -19.74 19.42 -22.40
N ARG A 694 -20.91 18.77 -22.40
CA ARG A 694 -21.86 18.73 -21.28
C ARG A 694 -21.72 17.47 -20.40
N GLU A 695 -20.61 16.76 -20.51
CA GLU A 695 -20.35 15.48 -19.82
C GLU A 695 -21.42 14.42 -20.11
N GLU A 696 -21.98 14.44 -21.32
CA GLU A 696 -22.99 13.46 -21.77
C GLU A 696 -22.32 12.40 -22.65
N LEU A 697 -22.51 11.14 -22.30
CA LEU A 697 -22.08 10.00 -23.10
C LEU A 697 -22.96 9.86 -24.34
N GLN A 698 -22.32 9.97 -25.51
CA GLN A 698 -22.94 9.73 -26.81
C GLN A 698 -22.32 8.49 -27.43
N CYS A 699 -23.16 7.52 -27.82
CA CYS A 699 -22.72 6.32 -28.51
C CYS A 699 -23.26 6.28 -29.94
N LEU A 700 -22.37 6.08 -30.91
CA LEU A 700 -22.66 6.01 -32.35
C LEU A 700 -22.11 4.69 -32.92
N LEU A 701 -22.76 4.14 -33.96
CA LEU A 701 -22.28 2.93 -34.61
C LEU A 701 -21.01 3.23 -35.43
N CYS A 702 -19.95 2.47 -35.21
CA CYS A 702 -18.71 2.66 -35.94
C CYS A 702 -18.77 2.09 -37.35
N PRO A 703 -17.92 2.58 -38.28
CA PRO A 703 -17.59 1.86 -39.49
C PRO A 703 -17.16 0.43 -39.18
N SER A 704 -17.48 -0.51 -40.07
CA SER A 704 -17.10 -1.92 -39.93
C SER A 704 -15.60 -2.06 -39.65
N ASP A 705 -15.28 -2.85 -38.63
CA ASP A 705 -13.92 -3.18 -38.18
C ASP A 705 -13.09 -2.00 -37.63
N TYR A 706 -13.72 -0.87 -37.27
CA TYR A 706 -13.03 0.26 -36.62
C TYR A 706 -13.12 0.21 -35.08
N CYS A 707 -14.18 -0.40 -34.54
CA CYS A 707 -14.42 -0.52 -33.10
C CYS A 707 -14.44 -1.99 -32.66
N LYS A 708 -14.21 -2.21 -31.36
CA LYS A 708 -14.18 -3.57 -30.78
C LYS A 708 -15.55 -4.25 -30.91
N LYS A 709 -15.54 -5.56 -31.17
CA LYS A 709 -16.76 -6.37 -31.36
C LYS A 709 -17.42 -6.77 -30.03
N GLU A 710 -16.65 -6.81 -28.96
CA GLU A 710 -17.10 -7.12 -27.60
C GLU A 710 -17.48 -5.83 -26.85
N SER A 711 -18.19 -5.97 -25.72
CA SER A 711 -18.43 -4.85 -24.81
C SER A 711 -17.12 -4.40 -24.18
N HIS A 712 -16.91 -3.09 -24.09
CA HIS A 712 -15.66 -2.50 -23.63
C HIS A 712 -15.94 -1.19 -22.89
N ASN A 713 -14.96 -0.70 -22.11
CA ASN A 713 -15.09 0.60 -21.46
C ASN A 713 -15.36 1.70 -22.49
N TRP A 714 -16.23 2.65 -22.16
CA TRP A 714 -16.62 3.70 -23.12
C TRP A 714 -15.44 4.45 -23.75
N HIS A 715 -14.37 4.70 -23.00
CA HIS A 715 -13.17 5.41 -23.46
C HIS A 715 -12.24 4.57 -24.35
N ASP A 716 -12.47 3.26 -24.44
CA ASP A 716 -11.60 2.31 -25.15
C ASP A 716 -12.37 1.62 -26.30
N SER A 717 -12.96 2.46 -27.15
CA SER A 717 -13.84 2.00 -28.25
C SER A 717 -13.12 1.45 -29.47
N CYS A 718 -11.90 1.89 -29.72
CA CYS A 718 -11.21 1.69 -30.99
C CYS A 718 -10.46 0.37 -31.08
N LEU A 719 -10.46 -0.22 -32.28
CA LEU A 719 -9.77 -1.46 -32.59
C LEU A 719 -8.42 -1.18 -33.26
N GLY A 720 -7.35 -1.82 -32.77
CA GLY A 720 -5.99 -1.65 -33.28
C GLY A 720 -5.41 -0.26 -32.99
N ASN A 721 -4.60 0.28 -33.91
CA ASN A 721 -3.93 1.58 -33.75
C ASN A 721 -4.80 2.74 -34.27
N ARG A 722 -6.10 2.74 -33.91
CA ARG A 722 -7.08 3.76 -34.30
C ARG A 722 -7.47 4.61 -33.10
N GLU A 723 -7.76 5.88 -33.35
CA GLU A 723 -8.20 6.83 -32.33
C GLU A 723 -9.17 7.89 -32.91
N GLY A 724 -9.68 8.76 -32.03
CA GLY A 724 -10.57 9.85 -32.40
C GLY A 724 -12.04 9.44 -32.54
N VAL A 725 -12.88 10.42 -32.93
CA VAL A 725 -14.32 10.25 -33.09
C VAL A 725 -14.62 9.17 -34.14
N LEU A 726 -15.45 8.19 -33.77
CA LEU A 726 -15.76 6.99 -34.60
C LEU A 726 -14.53 6.16 -34.99
N CYS A 727 -13.39 6.32 -34.28
CA CYS A 727 -12.12 5.65 -34.58
C CYS A 727 -11.62 5.91 -36.02
N GLY A 728 -11.95 7.10 -36.54
CA GLY A 728 -11.70 7.51 -37.91
C GLY A 728 -10.25 7.91 -38.21
N THR A 729 -9.42 8.11 -37.19
CA THR A 729 -8.02 8.54 -37.34
C THR A 729 -7.07 7.41 -36.91
N CYS A 730 -5.87 7.38 -37.49
CA CYS A 730 -4.80 6.50 -37.01
C CYS A 730 -4.05 7.14 -35.85
N ALA A 731 -3.66 6.34 -34.85
CA ALA A 731 -2.88 6.80 -33.72
C ALA A 731 -1.53 7.40 -34.16
N ALA A 732 -0.90 8.18 -33.29
CA ALA A 732 0.40 8.79 -33.56
C ALA A 732 1.43 7.76 -34.08
N ASN A 733 2.21 8.14 -35.10
CA ASN A 733 3.17 7.29 -35.84
C ASN A 733 2.56 6.19 -36.71
N TYR A 734 1.23 6.20 -36.90
CA TYR A 734 0.55 5.36 -37.87
C TYR A 734 -0.14 6.20 -38.94
N THR A 735 -0.36 5.61 -40.12
CA THR A 735 -1.03 6.26 -41.25
C THR A 735 -1.91 5.28 -42.01
N LEU A 736 -2.76 5.82 -42.88
CA LEU A 736 -3.65 5.02 -43.72
C LEU A 736 -2.86 4.39 -44.88
N GLY A 737 -3.11 3.11 -45.14
CA GLY A 737 -2.53 2.38 -46.25
C GLY A 737 -3.50 2.24 -47.43
N PHE A 738 -2.97 2.23 -48.64
CA PHE A 738 -3.67 1.75 -49.83
C PHE A 738 -3.87 0.23 -49.73
N PHE A 739 -5.04 -0.24 -50.15
CA PHE A 739 -5.43 -1.66 -50.14
C PHE A 739 -5.61 -2.30 -48.75
N THR A 740 -5.56 -1.51 -47.67
CA THR A 740 -5.80 -1.99 -46.30
C THR A 740 -6.68 -1.01 -45.53
N SER A 741 -7.53 -1.54 -44.66
CA SER A 741 -8.30 -0.76 -43.70
C SER A 741 -7.59 -0.59 -42.37
N SER A 742 -6.44 -1.24 -42.16
CA SER A 742 -5.65 -1.12 -40.93
C SER A 742 -4.67 0.05 -41.00
N CYS A 743 -4.38 0.66 -39.84
CA CYS A 743 -3.37 1.69 -39.72
C CYS A 743 -1.96 1.08 -39.78
N LEU A 744 -1.15 1.54 -40.72
CA LEU A 744 0.23 1.07 -40.95
C LEU A 744 1.25 1.99 -40.27
N PRO A 745 2.36 1.46 -39.74
CA PRO A 745 3.42 2.29 -39.18
C PRO A 745 3.99 3.22 -40.25
N THR A 746 4.20 4.50 -39.94
CA THR A 746 4.79 5.46 -40.87
C THR A 746 6.22 5.08 -41.30
N SER A 747 6.92 4.31 -40.47
CA SER A 747 8.27 3.78 -40.76
C SER A 747 8.31 2.77 -41.91
N GLU A 748 7.19 2.08 -42.21
CA GLU A 748 7.10 1.10 -43.30
C GLU A 748 6.76 1.75 -44.65
N CYS A 749 6.46 3.06 -44.65
CA CYS A 749 6.02 3.77 -45.85
C CYS A 749 7.19 4.14 -46.78
N LYS A 750 6.99 3.94 -48.09
CA LYS A 750 7.99 4.23 -49.12
C LYS A 750 7.42 5.20 -50.16
N SER A 751 8.08 6.33 -50.35
CA SER A 751 7.68 7.33 -51.36
C SER A 751 7.77 6.81 -52.81
N GLN A 752 8.57 5.77 -53.07
CA GLN A 752 8.75 5.14 -54.38
C GLN A 752 7.44 4.61 -55.00
N TRP A 753 6.45 4.26 -54.17
CA TRP A 753 5.13 3.82 -54.65
C TRP A 753 4.42 4.90 -55.49
N MET A 754 4.71 6.19 -55.28
CA MET A 754 4.16 7.27 -56.11
C MET A 754 4.57 7.18 -57.58
N ALA A 755 5.81 6.77 -57.87
CA ALA A 755 6.28 6.61 -59.24
C ALA A 755 5.49 5.50 -59.97
N LEU A 756 5.18 4.42 -59.25
CA LEU A 756 4.37 3.32 -59.77
C LEU A 756 2.93 3.79 -60.08
N PHE A 757 2.30 4.58 -59.21
CA PHE A 757 0.97 5.15 -59.45
C PHE A 757 0.91 6.08 -60.68
N CYS A 758 1.98 6.84 -60.97
CA CYS A 758 2.05 7.70 -62.15
C CYS A 758 2.17 6.92 -63.48
N ILE A 759 2.78 5.72 -63.48
CA ILE A 759 2.98 4.91 -64.68
C ILE A 759 1.72 4.13 -65.08
N ILE A 760 0.89 3.75 -64.10
CA ILE A 760 -0.31 2.91 -64.31
C ILE A 760 -1.29 3.50 -65.35
N PRO A 761 -1.66 4.80 -65.35
CA PRO A 761 -2.54 5.37 -66.37
C PRO A 761 -2.02 5.25 -67.80
N ILE A 762 -0.69 5.37 -68.00
CA ILE A 762 -0.04 5.23 -69.31
C ILE A 762 -0.13 3.77 -69.77
N PHE A 763 0.07 2.82 -68.87
CA PHE A 763 -0.07 1.41 -69.17
C PHE A 763 -1.51 1.02 -69.55
N TYR A 764 -2.51 1.52 -68.80
CA TYR A 764 -3.93 1.33 -69.15
C TYR A 764 -4.28 1.97 -70.50
N PHE A 765 -3.75 3.15 -70.80
CA PHE A 765 -3.90 3.79 -72.11
C PHE A 765 -3.37 2.88 -73.24
N ILE A 766 -2.15 2.34 -73.09
CA ILE A 766 -1.55 1.44 -74.08
C ILE A 766 -2.41 0.19 -74.26
N ILE A 767 -2.83 -0.46 -73.17
CA ILE A 767 -3.67 -1.67 -73.22
C ILE A 767 -5.01 -1.40 -73.94
N LEU A 768 -5.74 -0.36 -73.55
CA LEU A 768 -7.08 -0.09 -74.07
C LEU A 768 -7.08 0.33 -75.54
N VAL A 769 -6.01 0.97 -76.02
CA VAL A 769 -5.88 1.35 -77.43
C VAL A 769 -5.35 0.17 -78.27
N LEU A 770 -4.39 -0.61 -77.75
CA LEU A 770 -3.74 -1.70 -78.49
C LEU A 770 -4.54 -3.01 -78.49
N LEU A 771 -5.33 -3.28 -77.46
CA LEU A 771 -6.14 -4.49 -77.33
C LEU A 771 -7.64 -4.11 -77.35
N PRO A 772 -8.42 -4.55 -78.35
CA PRO A 772 -9.87 -4.34 -78.35
C PRO A 772 -10.52 -5.29 -77.34
N ILE A 773 -10.47 -4.89 -76.07
CA ILE A 773 -10.94 -5.71 -74.94
C ILE A 773 -12.43 -5.44 -74.65
N GLY A 774 -12.92 -4.24 -74.97
CA GLY A 774 -14.27 -3.77 -74.61
C GLY A 774 -15.44 -4.37 -75.41
N ASP A 775 -15.20 -5.05 -76.54
CA ASP A 775 -16.25 -5.65 -77.38
C ASP A 775 -16.57 -7.12 -77.02
N GLY A 776 -15.83 -7.72 -76.08
CA GLY A 776 -16.02 -9.11 -75.66
C GLY A 776 -16.94 -9.28 -74.45
N SER A 777 -17.90 -10.22 -74.55
CA SER A 777 -18.77 -10.60 -73.42
C SER A 777 -17.98 -11.12 -72.21
N ILE A 778 -16.86 -11.82 -72.46
CA ILE A 778 -16.00 -12.37 -71.39
C ILE A 778 -15.47 -11.24 -70.49
N TRP A 779 -14.95 -10.16 -71.08
CA TRP A 779 -14.37 -9.06 -70.31
C TRP A 779 -15.41 -8.26 -69.54
N LYS A 780 -16.60 -8.03 -70.13
CA LYS A 780 -17.69 -7.30 -69.47
C LYS A 780 -18.18 -8.04 -68.21
N SER A 781 -18.40 -9.35 -68.30
CA SER A 781 -18.82 -10.19 -67.18
C SER A 781 -17.74 -10.30 -66.10
N THR A 782 -16.48 -10.52 -66.50
CA THR A 782 -15.36 -10.63 -65.55
C THR A 782 -15.05 -9.31 -64.86
N SER A 783 -15.06 -8.18 -65.58
CA SER A 783 -14.84 -6.86 -64.97
C SER A 783 -15.97 -6.47 -64.02
N TYR A 784 -17.23 -6.77 -64.38
CA TYR A 784 -18.36 -6.59 -63.48
C TYR A 784 -18.19 -7.39 -62.18
N PHE A 785 -17.83 -8.67 -62.28
CA PHE A 785 -17.57 -9.53 -61.12
C PHE A 785 -16.48 -8.95 -60.22
N ILE A 786 -15.29 -8.64 -60.78
CA ILE A 786 -14.14 -8.10 -60.04
C ILE A 786 -14.50 -6.79 -59.31
N GLN A 787 -15.29 -5.91 -59.94
CA GLN A 787 -15.68 -4.64 -59.35
C GLN A 787 -16.76 -4.77 -58.27
N THR A 788 -17.58 -5.82 -58.33
CA THR A 788 -18.72 -5.99 -57.43
C THR A 788 -18.32 -6.76 -56.16
N VAL A 789 -17.41 -7.73 -56.25
CA VAL A 789 -16.97 -8.55 -55.09
C VAL A 789 -16.53 -7.69 -53.88
N PRO A 790 -15.68 -6.65 -54.01
CA PRO A 790 -15.24 -5.84 -52.87
C PRO A 790 -16.36 -5.06 -52.19
N LEU A 791 -17.49 -4.81 -52.87
CA LEU A 791 -18.64 -4.08 -52.33
C LEU A 791 -19.58 -4.99 -51.52
N LEU A 792 -19.44 -6.31 -51.63
CA LEU A 792 -20.34 -7.31 -51.05
C LEU A 792 -19.77 -8.02 -49.82
N ILE A 793 -18.51 -7.77 -49.46
CA ILE A 793 -17.78 -8.46 -48.39
C ILE A 793 -17.49 -7.47 -47.24
N SER A 794 -17.40 -7.96 -45.99
CA SER A 794 -17.04 -7.14 -44.82
C SER A 794 -15.62 -6.56 -44.92
N GLN A 795 -15.32 -5.49 -44.19
CA GLN A 795 -14.11 -4.68 -44.40
C GLN A 795 -12.82 -5.43 -44.04
N GLY A 796 -12.81 -6.27 -43.01
CA GLY A 796 -11.69 -7.15 -42.67
C GLY A 796 -11.43 -8.27 -43.69
N GLN A 797 -12.48 -8.85 -44.27
CA GLN A 797 -12.36 -9.84 -45.36
C GLN A 797 -11.95 -9.18 -46.70
N ARG A 798 -12.29 -7.90 -46.92
CA ARG A 798 -11.85 -7.14 -48.10
C ARG A 798 -10.33 -7.03 -48.21
N ASP A 799 -9.63 -6.81 -47.10
CA ASP A 799 -8.16 -6.67 -47.13
C ASP A 799 -7.48 -7.97 -47.61
N GLN A 800 -8.04 -9.13 -47.25
CA GLN A 800 -7.60 -10.44 -47.75
C GLN A 800 -7.97 -10.67 -49.22
N VAL A 801 -9.19 -10.31 -49.65
CA VAL A 801 -9.59 -10.42 -51.06
C VAL A 801 -8.78 -9.49 -51.96
N ILE A 802 -8.52 -8.25 -51.52
CA ILE A 802 -7.70 -7.29 -52.25
C ILE A 802 -6.24 -7.78 -52.28
N SER A 803 -5.73 -8.39 -51.21
CA SER A 803 -4.44 -9.10 -51.20
C SER A 803 -4.40 -10.27 -52.19
N ILE A 804 -5.46 -11.08 -52.29
CA ILE A 804 -5.57 -12.17 -53.28
C ILE A 804 -5.61 -11.61 -54.71
N LEU A 805 -6.41 -10.59 -54.96
CA LEU A 805 -6.47 -9.93 -56.28
C LEU A 805 -5.15 -9.23 -56.62
N ALA A 806 -4.49 -8.59 -55.65
CA ALA A 806 -3.21 -7.90 -55.84
C ALA A 806 -2.03 -8.87 -56.01
N SER A 807 -2.00 -9.98 -55.28
CA SER A 807 -0.96 -11.02 -55.41
C SER A 807 -0.97 -11.68 -56.79
N ILE A 808 -2.14 -11.83 -57.42
CA ILE A 808 -2.28 -12.31 -58.81
C ILE A 808 -1.61 -11.37 -59.83
N PHE A 809 -1.57 -10.05 -59.58
CA PHE A 809 -1.02 -9.08 -60.52
C PHE A 809 0.40 -8.60 -60.20
N PHE A 810 0.83 -8.63 -58.94
CA PHE A 810 2.05 -7.95 -58.51
C PHE A 810 3.13 -8.85 -57.87
N ASN A 811 2.85 -10.11 -57.46
CA ASN A 811 3.91 -11.01 -56.95
C ASN A 811 3.53 -12.51 -56.91
N PRO A 812 4.06 -13.39 -57.79
CA PRO A 812 3.70 -14.83 -57.80
C PRO A 812 4.44 -15.70 -56.76
N SER A 813 5.42 -15.16 -56.01
CA SER A 813 6.41 -15.99 -55.29
C SER A 813 6.33 -15.98 -53.76
N ALA A 814 5.30 -15.40 -53.14
CA ALA A 814 5.19 -15.35 -51.68
C ALA A 814 4.20 -16.42 -51.16
N THR A 815 4.70 -17.62 -50.89
CA THR A 815 3.90 -18.74 -50.38
C THR A 815 3.48 -18.63 -48.90
N THR A 816 3.84 -17.59 -48.13
CA THR A 816 3.51 -17.55 -46.68
C THR A 816 3.41 -16.14 -46.05
N GLY A 817 2.98 -15.11 -46.79
CA GLY A 817 2.80 -13.77 -46.20
C GLY A 817 1.62 -13.00 -46.78
N LEU A 818 0.61 -12.70 -45.95
CA LEU A 818 -0.48 -11.78 -46.28
C LEU A 818 0.10 -10.42 -46.73
N PHE A 819 -0.19 -9.96 -47.94
CA PHE A 819 0.16 -8.60 -48.39
C PHE A 819 -0.50 -7.57 -47.46
N ARG A 820 0.31 -6.80 -46.70
CA ARG A 820 -0.17 -5.90 -45.63
C ARG A 820 -0.59 -4.49 -46.11
N GLY A 821 -0.76 -4.27 -47.41
CA GLY A 821 -1.08 -2.95 -47.99
C GLY A 821 0.16 -2.09 -48.26
N VAL A 822 -0.04 -0.90 -48.84
CA VAL A 822 1.03 0.01 -49.30
C VAL A 822 0.81 1.41 -48.75
N CYS A 823 1.83 2.08 -48.22
CA CYS A 823 1.72 3.50 -47.81
C CYS A 823 2.85 4.37 -48.38
N ILE A 824 2.51 5.63 -48.67
CA ILE A 824 3.37 6.63 -49.36
C ILE A 824 3.99 7.64 -48.40
N GLY A 825 3.47 7.72 -47.17
CA GLY A 825 3.81 8.70 -46.15
C GLY A 825 2.58 8.98 -45.28
N GLN A 826 2.57 10.11 -44.58
CA GLN A 826 1.39 10.54 -43.82
C GLN A 826 0.32 11.07 -44.77
N VAL A 827 -0.82 10.39 -44.82
CA VAL A 827 -1.95 10.72 -45.71
C VAL A 827 -3.26 10.63 -44.93
N ASP A 828 -4.12 11.64 -45.10
CA ASP A 828 -5.47 11.65 -44.51
C ASP A 828 -6.48 10.86 -45.35
N TYR A 829 -7.64 10.51 -44.76
CA TYR A 829 -8.65 9.70 -45.45
C TYR A 829 -9.12 10.33 -46.77
N VAL A 830 -9.33 11.65 -46.80
CA VAL A 830 -9.76 12.37 -48.01
C VAL A 830 -8.67 12.32 -49.08
N GLU A 831 -7.42 12.57 -48.71
CA GLU A 831 -6.28 12.53 -49.63
C GLU A 831 -6.08 11.13 -50.23
N MET A 832 -6.20 10.08 -49.41
CA MET A 832 -6.11 8.70 -49.84
C MET A 832 -7.21 8.35 -50.86
N GLN A 833 -8.46 8.73 -50.58
CA GLN A 833 -9.58 8.50 -51.50
C GLN A 833 -9.44 9.34 -52.79
N MET A 834 -8.95 10.57 -52.71
CA MET A 834 -8.67 11.40 -53.89
C MET A 834 -7.51 10.80 -54.73
N LEU A 835 -6.49 10.22 -54.10
CA LEU A 835 -5.43 9.49 -54.82
C LEU A 835 -5.97 8.21 -55.49
N SER A 836 -6.95 7.53 -54.88
CA SER A 836 -7.63 6.40 -55.53
C SER A 836 -8.40 6.80 -56.81
N LEU A 837 -8.91 8.04 -56.85
CA LEU A 837 -9.59 8.61 -58.01
C LEU A 837 -8.61 9.08 -59.10
N TYR A 838 -7.33 9.28 -58.75
CA TYR A 838 -6.31 9.75 -59.69
C TYR A 838 -6.13 8.80 -60.88
N ILE A 839 -5.94 7.50 -60.63
CA ILE A 839 -5.68 6.51 -61.69
C ILE A 839 -6.80 6.48 -62.75
N PRO A 840 -8.09 6.31 -62.39
CA PRO A 840 -9.18 6.27 -63.36
C PRO A 840 -9.39 7.62 -64.08
N LEU A 841 -9.31 8.74 -63.37
CA LEU A 841 -9.50 10.07 -63.97
C LEU A 841 -8.33 10.46 -64.87
N ALA A 842 -7.09 10.16 -64.48
CA ALA A 842 -5.90 10.36 -65.30
C ALA A 842 -5.95 9.50 -66.57
N THR A 843 -6.43 8.25 -66.47
CA THR A 843 -6.60 7.38 -67.65
C THR A 843 -7.62 7.97 -68.63
N LEU A 844 -8.76 8.46 -68.15
CA LEU A 844 -9.75 9.17 -68.99
C LEU A 844 -9.17 10.45 -69.60
N PHE A 845 -8.42 11.21 -68.82
CA PHE A 845 -7.82 12.46 -69.25
C PHE A 845 -6.79 12.22 -70.37
N VAL A 846 -5.89 11.25 -70.20
CA VAL A 846 -4.90 10.86 -71.22
C VAL A 846 -5.59 10.36 -72.49
N LEU A 847 -6.63 9.51 -72.37
CA LEU A 847 -7.40 9.03 -73.52
C LEU A 847 -8.15 10.18 -74.23
N SER A 848 -8.74 11.10 -73.47
CA SER A 848 -9.46 12.26 -74.02
C SER A 848 -8.51 13.18 -74.78
N LEU A 849 -7.37 13.55 -74.18
CA LEU A 849 -6.33 14.33 -74.84
C LEU A 849 -5.79 13.64 -76.10
N ALA A 850 -5.53 12.34 -76.04
CA ALA A 850 -5.08 11.59 -77.20
C ALA A 850 -6.13 11.59 -78.32
N CYS A 851 -7.41 11.41 -78.00
CA CYS A 851 -8.47 11.42 -79.01
C CYS A 851 -8.66 12.83 -79.60
N ILE A 852 -8.55 13.90 -78.79
CA ILE A 852 -8.57 15.29 -79.26
C ILE A 852 -7.37 15.58 -80.16
N PHE A 853 -6.17 15.17 -79.74
CA PHE A 853 -4.94 15.36 -80.53
C PHE A 853 -5.01 14.62 -81.87
N ILE A 854 -5.47 13.36 -81.88
CA ILE A 854 -5.65 12.58 -83.11
C ILE A 854 -6.72 13.25 -84.00
N PHE A 855 -7.82 13.74 -83.43
CA PHE A 855 -8.85 14.46 -84.17
C PHE A 855 -8.31 15.73 -84.84
N ILE A 856 -7.54 16.54 -84.09
CA ILE A 856 -6.90 17.74 -84.61
C ILE A 856 -5.87 17.36 -85.69
N TYR A 857 -5.04 16.35 -85.44
CA TYR A 857 -4.04 15.86 -86.39
C TYR A 857 -4.67 15.40 -87.70
N GLN A 858 -5.76 14.63 -87.66
CA GLN A 858 -6.50 14.20 -88.85
C GLN A 858 -7.09 15.40 -89.61
N ARG A 859 -7.72 16.35 -88.91
CA ARG A 859 -8.29 17.56 -89.53
C ARG A 859 -7.21 18.45 -90.16
N VAL A 860 -6.04 18.56 -89.52
CA VAL A 860 -4.90 19.30 -90.06
C VAL A 860 -4.31 18.58 -91.26
N GLN A 861 -4.14 17.25 -91.21
CA GLN A 861 -3.61 16.45 -92.32
C GLN A 861 -4.52 16.44 -93.54
N GLU A 862 -5.84 16.37 -93.37
CA GLU A 862 -6.82 16.55 -94.45
C GLU A 862 -6.69 17.94 -95.10
N ARG A 863 -6.53 19.01 -94.30
CA ARG A 863 -6.29 20.37 -94.80
C ARG A 863 -4.95 20.52 -95.52
N TRP A 864 -3.89 19.87 -95.02
CA TRP A 864 -2.54 19.97 -95.57
C TRP A 864 -2.36 19.19 -96.87
N THR A 865 -2.92 17.98 -96.96
CA THR A 865 -2.87 17.14 -98.18
C THR A 865 -3.75 17.69 -99.30
N SER A 866 -4.87 18.35 -98.96
CA SER A 866 -5.69 19.10 -99.91
C SER A 866 -4.96 20.32 -100.50
N SER A 867 -4.01 20.92 -99.78
CA SER A 867 -3.25 22.10 -100.21
C SER A 867 -2.01 21.75 -101.06
N ARG A 868 -1.43 20.56 -100.87
CA ARG A 868 -0.22 20.10 -101.60
C ARG A 868 -0.48 19.36 -102.91
N ARG A 869 -1.74 19.09 -103.29
CA ARG A 869 -2.09 18.44 -104.57
C ARG A 869 -2.04 19.37 -105.80
N SER A 870 -1.77 20.66 -105.62
CA SER A 870 -1.71 21.63 -106.73
C SER A 870 -0.30 21.83 -107.34
N TYR A 871 0.74 21.11 -106.87
CA TYR A 871 2.12 21.25 -107.38
C TYR A 871 2.80 19.93 -107.81
N GLN A 872 2.09 18.80 -107.77
CA GLN A 872 2.58 17.50 -108.30
C GLN A 872 1.74 16.95 -109.46
N ALA A 873 0.90 17.80 -110.06
CA ALA A 873 0.08 17.49 -111.23
C ALA A 873 0.77 17.78 -112.59
N LEU A 874 2.10 17.96 -112.63
CA LEU A 874 2.80 18.41 -113.87
C LEU A 874 4.01 17.56 -114.34
N VAL A 875 4.27 16.35 -113.80
CA VAL A 875 5.48 15.55 -114.18
C VAL A 875 5.24 14.07 -114.54
N MET A 876 4.03 13.50 -114.47
CA MET A 876 3.82 12.09 -114.94
C MET A 876 2.45 11.90 -115.60
N LEU A 877 2.35 12.40 -116.82
CA LEU A 877 1.37 11.99 -117.83
C LEU A 877 2.24 11.48 -118.99
N GLU A 878 2.42 10.15 -119.12
CA GLU A 878 2.87 9.39 -120.31
C GLU A 878 3.59 8.08 -119.93
N TYR A 879 2.83 7.01 -119.64
CA TYR A 879 3.09 5.61 -120.05
C TYR A 879 1.81 4.81 -119.70
N ILE A 880 0.73 4.95 -120.49
CA ILE A 880 0.35 4.06 -121.60
C ILE A 880 -0.01 2.66 -121.04
N ASN A 881 -1.30 2.39 -120.80
CA ASN A 881 -2.21 1.68 -121.73
C ASN A 881 -1.57 0.45 -122.41
N GLY A 882 -2.02 -0.75 -122.08
CA GLY A 882 -1.76 -1.93 -122.92
C GLY A 882 -1.72 -3.27 -122.19
N ASP A 883 -2.92 -3.80 -121.96
CA ASP A 883 -3.28 -5.22 -122.11
C ASP A 883 -3.00 -6.28 -121.02
N ALA A 884 -3.97 -7.21 -121.00
CA ALA A 884 -3.97 -8.60 -120.50
C ALA A 884 -4.55 -8.90 -119.10
N GLU A 885 -5.89 -8.97 -119.12
CA GLU A 885 -6.80 -10.00 -118.57
C GLU A 885 -6.95 -10.34 -117.06
N PRO A 886 -8.18 -10.76 -116.66
CA PRO A 886 -8.62 -10.78 -115.27
C PRO A 886 -9.00 -12.19 -114.78
N GLU A 887 -8.28 -12.79 -113.83
CA GLU A 887 -8.83 -13.92 -113.07
C GLU A 887 -8.51 -13.88 -111.57
N LEU A 888 -9.61 -13.96 -110.80
CA LEU A 888 -9.77 -14.56 -109.47
C LEU A 888 -9.19 -13.82 -108.24
N GLY A 889 -9.93 -12.82 -107.76
CA GLY A 889 -9.67 -12.10 -106.51
C GLY A 889 -10.24 -12.77 -105.26
N MET A 890 -9.43 -13.60 -104.62
CA MET A 890 -9.58 -14.09 -103.24
C MET A 890 -9.41 -12.93 -102.23
N THR A 891 -10.08 -13.06 -101.06
CA THR A 891 -9.82 -12.41 -99.75
C THR A 891 -10.71 -11.23 -99.28
N GLY A 892 -11.82 -11.58 -98.61
CA GLY A 892 -12.42 -10.74 -97.55
C GLY A 892 -11.57 -10.79 -96.26
N VAL A 893 -10.37 -10.23 -96.31
CA VAL A 893 -9.51 -9.97 -95.15
C VAL A 893 -10.06 -8.75 -94.42
N GLY A 894 -10.36 -8.90 -93.12
CA GLY A 894 -10.96 -7.85 -92.29
C GLY A 894 -10.24 -6.51 -92.37
N GLU A 895 -10.98 -5.45 -92.71
CA GLU A 895 -10.53 -4.06 -92.71
C GLU A 895 -9.89 -3.71 -91.35
N LYS A 896 -8.66 -3.18 -91.36
CA LYS A 896 -7.96 -2.72 -90.14
C LYS A 896 -8.64 -1.46 -89.58
N ARG A 897 -9.02 -1.48 -88.29
CA ARG A 897 -9.59 -0.31 -87.56
C ARG A 897 -8.63 0.90 -87.61
N THR A 898 -9.16 2.12 -87.83
CA THR A 898 -8.36 3.37 -87.80
C THR A 898 -7.97 3.74 -86.37
N VAL A 899 -6.86 4.47 -86.21
CA VAL A 899 -6.32 4.87 -84.89
C VAL A 899 -7.32 5.71 -84.10
N MET A 900 -8.03 6.64 -84.75
CA MET A 900 -9.09 7.45 -84.13
C MET A 900 -10.21 6.59 -83.57
N SER A 901 -10.65 5.57 -84.33
CA SER A 901 -11.72 4.68 -83.91
C SER A 901 -11.33 3.82 -82.70
N ARG A 902 -10.06 3.39 -82.65
CA ARG A 902 -9.50 2.65 -81.51
C ARG A 902 -9.39 3.52 -80.25
N CYS A 903 -9.03 4.79 -80.40
CA CYS A 903 -8.98 5.74 -79.29
C CYS A 903 -10.39 5.98 -78.69
N THR A 904 -11.39 6.27 -79.53
CA THR A 904 -12.76 6.55 -79.06
C THR A 904 -13.44 5.33 -78.45
N ALA A 905 -13.23 4.14 -79.03
CA ALA A 905 -13.70 2.89 -78.44
C ALA A 905 -13.02 2.59 -77.09
N GLY A 906 -11.71 2.86 -76.99
CA GLY A 906 -10.94 2.77 -75.75
C GLY A 906 -11.44 3.74 -74.67
N LEU A 907 -11.79 4.98 -75.03
CA LEU A 907 -12.34 5.99 -74.13
C LEU A 907 -13.70 5.59 -73.54
N ILE A 908 -14.63 5.11 -74.37
CA ILE A 908 -15.93 4.60 -73.89
C ILE A 908 -15.74 3.35 -73.02
N THR A 909 -14.85 2.44 -73.43
CA THR A 909 -14.51 1.25 -72.62
C THR A 909 -13.93 1.64 -71.27
N ALA A 910 -13.01 2.62 -71.22
CA ALA A 910 -12.43 3.13 -69.98
C ALA A 910 -13.50 3.71 -69.05
N PHE A 911 -14.39 4.54 -69.59
CA PHE A 911 -15.49 5.15 -68.83
C PHE A 911 -16.41 4.09 -68.21
N LEU A 912 -16.83 3.10 -69.00
CA LEU A 912 -17.67 2.00 -68.52
C LEU A 912 -16.96 1.18 -67.44
N LEU A 913 -15.65 0.94 -67.56
CA LEU A 913 -14.89 0.17 -66.58
C LEU A 913 -14.74 0.89 -65.24
N ILE A 914 -14.50 2.20 -65.22
CA ILE A 914 -14.21 2.92 -63.96
C ILE A 914 -15.47 3.46 -63.26
N TYR A 915 -16.62 3.46 -63.95
CA TYR A 915 -17.87 4.03 -63.45
C TYR A 915 -18.24 3.58 -62.03
N GLY A 916 -18.24 2.27 -61.76
CA GLY A 916 -18.65 1.73 -60.46
C GLY A 916 -17.76 2.20 -59.31
N GLY A 917 -16.44 2.24 -59.53
CA GLY A 917 -15.47 2.75 -58.55
C GLY A 917 -15.63 4.25 -58.31
N LEU A 918 -15.76 5.06 -59.37
CA LEU A 918 -15.97 6.50 -59.26
C LEU A 918 -17.22 6.84 -58.44
N VAL A 919 -18.36 6.21 -58.75
CA VAL A 919 -19.62 6.43 -58.03
C VAL A 919 -19.49 6.06 -56.55
N SER A 920 -18.93 4.89 -56.22
CA SER A 920 -18.80 4.46 -54.83
C SER A 920 -17.89 5.39 -54.02
N THR A 921 -16.73 5.78 -54.55
CA THR A 921 -15.80 6.68 -53.85
C THR A 921 -16.38 8.07 -53.66
N CYS A 922 -17.06 8.63 -54.68
CA CYS A 922 -17.75 9.91 -54.54
C CYS A 922 -18.85 9.85 -53.48
N LEU A 923 -19.70 8.81 -53.46
CA LEU A 923 -20.74 8.65 -52.45
C LEU A 923 -20.17 8.53 -51.03
N LYS A 924 -19.07 7.79 -50.83
CA LYS A 924 -18.39 7.66 -49.53
C LYS A 924 -17.91 9.00 -48.98
N LEU A 925 -17.35 9.85 -49.83
CA LEU A 925 -16.88 11.19 -49.45
C LEU A 925 -18.03 12.17 -49.18
N LEU A 926 -19.26 11.82 -49.61
CA LEU A 926 -20.46 12.62 -49.37
C LEU A 926 -21.25 12.18 -48.12
N PHE A 927 -20.90 11.06 -47.48
CA PHE A 927 -21.66 10.49 -46.37
C PHE A 927 -21.26 11.03 -44.99
N CYS A 928 -22.18 11.76 -44.34
CA CYS A 928 -21.93 12.52 -43.11
C CYS A 928 -22.90 12.13 -41.99
N VAL A 929 -22.41 12.14 -40.75
CA VAL A 929 -23.19 11.85 -39.53
C VAL A 929 -22.99 12.96 -38.51
N GLN A 930 -24.03 13.25 -37.71
CA GLN A 930 -23.98 14.28 -36.67
C GLN A 930 -23.43 13.71 -35.35
N ALA A 931 -22.23 14.12 -34.98
CA ALA A 931 -21.67 13.93 -33.64
C ALA A 931 -21.98 15.17 -32.79
N LYS A 932 -22.55 15.01 -31.59
CA LYS A 932 -22.91 16.17 -30.74
C LYS A 932 -21.66 16.90 -30.23
N SER A 933 -20.54 16.18 -30.06
CA SER A 933 -19.25 16.72 -29.62
C SER A 933 -18.47 17.48 -30.69
N SER A 934 -18.72 17.22 -31.98
CA SER A 934 -17.84 17.72 -33.07
C SER A 934 -18.60 18.18 -34.32
N GLY A 935 -19.94 18.23 -34.26
CA GLY A 935 -20.79 18.64 -35.38
C GLY A 935 -20.95 17.55 -36.45
N TRP A 936 -21.22 17.97 -37.70
CA TRP A 936 -21.35 17.06 -38.84
C TRP A 936 -19.97 16.59 -39.30
N VAL A 937 -19.68 15.31 -39.12
CA VAL A 937 -18.39 14.67 -39.45
C VAL A 937 -18.56 13.57 -40.49
N LEU A 938 -17.49 13.26 -41.21
CA LEU A 938 -17.50 12.19 -42.22
C LEU A 938 -17.58 10.83 -41.52
N TYR A 939 -18.49 9.95 -41.95
CA TYR A 939 -18.70 8.67 -41.27
C TYR A 939 -17.44 7.78 -41.20
N ASN A 940 -16.67 7.71 -42.29
CA ASN A 940 -15.45 6.91 -42.37
C ASN A 940 -14.19 7.63 -41.85
N ALA A 941 -14.30 8.93 -41.53
CA ALA A 941 -13.23 9.76 -40.98
C ALA A 941 -13.83 10.79 -40.03
N GLY A 942 -14.24 10.33 -38.84
CA GLY A 942 -15.01 11.11 -37.87
C GLY A 942 -14.27 12.34 -37.31
N SER A 943 -12.98 12.51 -37.61
CA SER A 943 -12.19 13.70 -37.30
C SER A 943 -12.34 14.83 -38.33
N ILE A 944 -12.83 14.54 -39.53
CA ILE A 944 -12.96 15.52 -40.62
C ILE A 944 -14.40 16.02 -40.68
N GLY A 945 -14.59 17.33 -40.49
CA GLY A 945 -15.89 17.99 -40.62
C GLY A 945 -16.41 17.97 -42.06
N CYS A 946 -17.74 17.96 -42.23
CA CYS A 946 -18.39 17.86 -43.53
C CYS A 946 -18.55 19.18 -44.31
N ASN A 947 -18.22 20.31 -43.69
CA ASN A 947 -18.31 21.65 -44.28
C ASN A 947 -17.02 22.05 -45.03
N GLN A 948 -16.50 21.16 -45.86
CA GLN A 948 -15.23 21.38 -46.56
C GLN A 948 -15.46 21.79 -48.03
N PRO A 949 -14.63 22.70 -48.58
CA PRO A 949 -14.83 23.23 -49.94
C PRO A 949 -14.63 22.17 -51.04
N TRP A 950 -13.77 21.17 -50.82
CA TRP A 950 -13.54 20.08 -51.78
C TRP A 950 -14.79 19.22 -52.04
N ARG A 951 -15.82 19.30 -51.19
CA ARG A 951 -17.05 18.53 -51.32
C ARG A 951 -17.96 19.06 -52.44
N ILE A 952 -17.95 20.37 -52.70
CA ILE A 952 -18.75 21.03 -53.74
C ILE A 952 -18.50 20.41 -55.13
N PRO A 953 -17.25 20.31 -55.63
CA PRO A 953 -17.00 19.71 -56.94
C PRO A 953 -17.43 18.23 -57.01
N LEU A 954 -17.37 17.46 -55.92
CA LEU A 954 -17.83 16.06 -55.89
C LEU A 954 -19.35 15.95 -55.98
N ILE A 955 -20.09 16.86 -55.35
CA ILE A 955 -21.56 16.94 -55.46
C ILE A 955 -21.95 17.22 -56.92
N VAL A 956 -21.30 18.23 -57.54
CA VAL A 956 -21.55 18.60 -58.95
C VAL A 956 -21.22 17.43 -59.88
N LEU A 957 -20.05 16.79 -59.71
CA LEU A 957 -19.64 15.63 -60.51
C LEU A 957 -20.64 14.46 -60.41
N SER A 958 -21.06 14.14 -59.18
CA SER A 958 -21.98 13.03 -58.93
C SER A 958 -23.38 13.30 -59.47
N GLY A 959 -23.93 14.49 -59.16
CA GLY A 959 -25.30 14.87 -59.52
C GLY A 959 -25.51 15.12 -61.01
N LEU A 960 -24.56 15.77 -61.69
CA LEU A 960 -24.72 16.14 -63.10
C LEU A 960 -24.16 15.10 -64.09
N PHE A 961 -23.11 14.36 -63.73
CA PHE A 961 -22.41 13.49 -64.68
C PHE A 961 -22.53 11.99 -64.35
N LEU A 962 -22.29 11.58 -63.10
CA LEU A 962 -22.23 10.15 -62.77
C LEU A 962 -23.62 9.50 -62.62
N ILE A 963 -24.52 10.10 -61.84
CA ILE A 963 -25.87 9.56 -61.61
C ILE A 963 -26.69 9.52 -62.93
N PRO A 964 -26.69 10.56 -63.79
CA PRO A 964 -27.43 10.53 -65.05
C PRO A 964 -26.79 9.69 -66.18
N SER A 965 -25.56 9.20 -66.00
CA SER A 965 -24.81 8.51 -67.06
C SER A 965 -25.49 7.27 -67.68
N PRO A 966 -26.29 6.44 -66.97
CA PRO A 966 -27.00 5.34 -67.62
C PRO A 966 -28.03 5.82 -68.65
N LEU A 967 -28.70 6.96 -68.38
CA LEU A 967 -29.61 7.61 -69.32
C LEU A 967 -28.85 8.26 -70.47
N ALA A 968 -27.69 8.87 -70.19
CA ALA A 968 -26.82 9.43 -71.21
C ALA A 968 -26.32 8.37 -72.21
N LEU A 969 -26.05 7.13 -71.75
CA LEU A 969 -25.70 6.01 -72.63
C LEU A 969 -26.85 5.58 -73.54
N LEU A 970 -28.09 5.55 -73.03
CA LEU A 970 -29.27 5.29 -73.86
C LEU A 970 -29.46 6.37 -74.93
N PHE A 971 -29.28 7.65 -74.56
CA PHE A 971 -29.33 8.76 -75.49
C PHE A 971 -28.21 8.72 -76.54
N LEU A 972 -26.98 8.39 -76.13
CA LEU A 972 -25.84 8.21 -77.04
C LEU A 972 -26.11 7.10 -78.06
N ARG A 973 -26.65 5.97 -77.60
CA ARG A 973 -27.07 4.85 -78.45
C ARG A 973 -28.16 5.28 -79.44
N TYR A 974 -29.18 5.99 -78.97
CA TYR A 974 -30.25 6.52 -79.82
C TYR A 974 -29.68 7.39 -80.95
N LYS A 975 -28.74 8.28 -80.63
CA LYS A 975 -28.11 9.19 -81.60
C LYS A 975 -27.19 8.48 -82.61
N LEU A 976 -26.52 7.40 -82.21
CA LEU A 976 -25.57 6.67 -83.08
C LEU A 976 -26.23 5.59 -83.96
N LYS A 977 -27.48 5.21 -83.66
CA LYS A 977 -28.23 4.21 -84.42
C LYS A 977 -28.45 4.68 -85.88
N GLY A 978 -27.97 3.90 -86.86
CA GLY A 978 -28.11 4.20 -88.29
C GLY A 978 -26.98 5.05 -88.91
N THR A 979 -25.94 5.38 -88.15
CA THR A 979 -24.78 6.12 -88.68
C THR A 979 -23.89 5.27 -89.59
N GLN A 980 -23.38 5.85 -90.69
CA GLN A 980 -22.46 5.19 -91.63
C GLN A 980 -20.97 5.43 -91.31
N THR A 981 -20.66 6.26 -90.31
CA THR A 981 -19.28 6.62 -89.95
C THR A 981 -18.55 5.44 -89.31
N LYS A 982 -17.25 5.25 -89.64
CA LYS A 982 -16.43 4.15 -89.07
C LYS A 982 -16.34 4.25 -87.52
N VAL A 983 -16.21 5.48 -87.00
CA VAL A 983 -16.14 5.76 -85.55
C VAL A 983 -17.46 5.45 -84.84
N GLY A 984 -18.61 5.84 -85.42
CA GLY A 984 -19.93 5.58 -84.82
C GLY A 984 -20.24 4.08 -84.72
N ARG A 985 -19.87 3.30 -85.76
CA ARG A 985 -20.03 1.84 -85.78
C ARG A 985 -19.15 1.13 -84.75
N ASP A 986 -17.91 1.55 -84.57
CA ASP A 986 -17.02 0.94 -83.56
C ASP A 986 -17.45 1.27 -82.12
N VAL A 987 -17.91 2.49 -81.85
CA VAL A 987 -18.50 2.86 -80.54
C VAL A 987 -19.78 2.06 -80.28
N LEU A 988 -20.66 1.93 -81.28
CA LEU A 988 -21.86 1.11 -81.17
C LEU A 988 -21.52 -0.38 -81.01
N THR A 989 -20.40 -0.86 -81.56
CA THR A 989 -19.92 -2.24 -81.35
C THR A 989 -19.49 -2.48 -79.90
N VAL A 990 -18.88 -1.48 -79.23
CA VAL A 990 -18.56 -1.59 -77.79
C VAL A 990 -19.83 -1.62 -76.93
N ILE A 991 -20.86 -0.86 -77.29
CA ILE A 991 -22.12 -0.78 -76.52
C ILE A 991 -23.05 -1.97 -76.81
N ASP A 992 -23.29 -2.31 -78.08
CA ASP A 992 -24.28 -3.30 -78.53
C ASP A 992 -23.67 -4.66 -78.91
N GLY A 993 -22.37 -4.74 -79.24
CA GLY A 993 -21.79 -5.82 -80.07
C GLY A 993 -21.82 -7.24 -79.49
N CYS A 994 -21.95 -7.40 -78.17
CA CYS A 994 -22.04 -8.71 -77.53
C CYS A 994 -23.49 -9.15 -77.19
N TYR A 995 -24.47 -8.29 -77.44
CA TYR A 995 -25.86 -8.48 -77.02
C TYR A 995 -26.78 -8.88 -78.19
N ARG A 996 -27.85 -9.63 -77.90
CA ARG A 996 -28.85 -10.03 -78.88
C ARG A 996 -29.63 -8.80 -79.38
N GLU A 997 -30.19 -8.91 -80.58
CA GLU A 997 -30.92 -7.81 -81.24
C GLU A 997 -32.00 -7.16 -80.35
N GLN A 998 -32.74 -7.96 -79.57
CA GLN A 998 -33.81 -7.50 -78.69
C GLN A 998 -33.31 -6.87 -77.37
N THR A 999 -32.05 -7.09 -76.99
CA THR A 999 -31.46 -6.68 -75.70
C THR A 999 -30.28 -5.73 -75.86
N LYS A 1000 -30.15 -5.03 -76.99
CA LYS A 1000 -29.03 -4.10 -77.25
C LYS A 1000 -28.88 -2.95 -76.24
N TYR A 1001 -29.91 -2.63 -75.45
CA TYR A 1001 -29.84 -1.62 -74.37
C TYR A 1001 -29.22 -2.15 -73.06
N TRP A 1002 -28.82 -3.41 -73.01
CA TRP A 1002 -28.37 -4.09 -71.77
C TRP A 1002 -27.14 -3.46 -71.11
N GLU A 1003 -26.32 -2.72 -71.85
CA GLU A 1003 -25.20 -1.96 -71.26
C GLU A 1003 -25.68 -0.88 -70.27
N ALA A 1004 -26.80 -0.22 -70.55
CA ALA A 1004 -27.40 0.74 -69.62
C ALA A 1004 -27.95 0.04 -68.37
N VAL A 1005 -28.49 -1.18 -68.52
CA VAL A 1005 -28.94 -2.01 -67.38
C VAL A 1005 -27.76 -2.39 -66.48
N TYR A 1006 -26.61 -2.74 -67.05
CA TYR A 1006 -25.38 -2.95 -66.28
C TYR A 1006 -24.97 -1.72 -65.49
N MET A 1007 -25.07 -0.52 -66.08
CA MET A 1007 -24.72 0.74 -65.41
C MET A 1007 -25.69 1.08 -64.28
N VAL A 1008 -27.00 0.94 -64.50
CA VAL A 1008 -28.03 1.12 -63.44
C VAL A 1008 -27.77 0.15 -62.29
N ARG A 1009 -27.49 -1.12 -62.60
CA ARG A 1009 -27.19 -2.12 -61.59
C ARG A 1009 -25.98 -1.75 -60.73
N ARG A 1010 -24.89 -1.29 -61.35
CA ARG A 1010 -23.68 -0.83 -60.63
C ARG A 1010 -23.99 0.37 -59.73
N LEU A 1011 -24.80 1.31 -60.20
CA LEU A 1011 -25.21 2.48 -59.44
C LEU A 1011 -26.04 2.12 -58.19
N VAL A 1012 -27.03 1.23 -58.33
CA VAL A 1012 -27.89 0.82 -57.21
C VAL A 1012 -27.08 0.04 -56.15
N ILE A 1013 -26.17 -0.85 -56.57
CA ILE A 1013 -25.27 -1.56 -55.65
C ILE A 1013 -24.36 -0.57 -54.91
N ALA A 1014 -23.77 0.40 -55.60
CA ALA A 1014 -22.92 1.40 -54.95
C ALA A 1014 -23.69 2.27 -53.94
N MET A 1015 -24.95 2.64 -54.23
CA MET A 1015 -25.81 3.37 -53.29
C MET A 1015 -26.17 2.54 -52.06
N ALA A 1016 -26.60 1.28 -52.25
CA ALA A 1016 -26.93 0.38 -51.14
C ALA A 1016 -25.73 0.17 -50.22
N TYR A 1017 -24.53 0.01 -50.78
CA TYR A 1017 -23.29 -0.17 -50.02
C TYR A 1017 -22.90 1.03 -49.15
N VAL A 1018 -23.12 2.26 -49.62
CA VAL A 1018 -22.67 3.47 -48.89
C VAL A 1018 -23.68 3.91 -47.83
N PHE A 1019 -24.97 3.86 -48.14
CA PHE A 1019 -25.99 4.44 -47.26
C PHE A 1019 -26.56 3.45 -46.22
N ILE A 1020 -26.42 2.15 -46.43
CA ILE A 1020 -26.92 1.13 -45.48
C ILE A 1020 -25.78 0.76 -44.53
N ILE A 1021 -25.76 1.43 -43.38
CA ILE A 1021 -24.72 1.26 -42.34
C ILE A 1021 -24.82 -0.11 -41.66
N ASP A 1022 -26.05 -0.60 -41.41
CA ASP A 1022 -26.25 -1.88 -40.73
C ASP A 1022 -25.92 -3.04 -41.68
N GLU A 1023 -24.93 -3.85 -41.30
CA GLU A 1023 -24.45 -4.99 -42.07
C GLU A 1023 -25.53 -6.03 -42.39
N ARG A 1024 -26.48 -6.26 -41.47
CA ARG A 1024 -27.58 -7.23 -41.67
C ARG A 1024 -28.55 -6.75 -42.74
N TRP A 1025 -28.89 -5.46 -42.69
CA TRP A 1025 -29.74 -4.84 -43.70
C TRP A 1025 -29.04 -4.71 -45.05
N SER A 1026 -27.76 -4.34 -45.04
CA SER A 1026 -26.95 -4.22 -46.26
C SER A 1026 -26.85 -5.57 -46.96
N ALA A 1027 -26.51 -6.65 -46.26
CA ALA A 1027 -26.46 -8.00 -46.81
C ALA A 1027 -27.81 -8.44 -47.40
N THR A 1028 -28.92 -8.15 -46.70
CA THR A 1028 -30.28 -8.51 -47.17
C THR A 1028 -30.67 -7.78 -48.45
N VAL A 1029 -30.39 -6.47 -48.53
CA VAL A 1029 -30.66 -5.65 -49.72
C VAL A 1029 -29.77 -6.08 -50.88
N MET A 1030 -28.48 -6.30 -50.64
CA MET A 1030 -27.52 -6.76 -51.66
C MET A 1030 -27.92 -8.13 -52.23
N ARG A 1031 -28.30 -9.07 -51.37
CA ARG A 1031 -28.80 -10.39 -51.79
C ARG A 1031 -30.01 -10.26 -52.71
N SER A 1032 -30.96 -9.40 -52.33
CA SER A 1032 -32.18 -9.16 -53.10
C SER A 1032 -31.87 -8.56 -54.49
N LEU A 1033 -30.96 -7.57 -54.55
CA LEU A 1033 -30.55 -6.94 -55.81
C LEU A 1033 -29.82 -7.92 -56.75
N LEU A 1034 -28.94 -8.77 -56.23
CA LEU A 1034 -28.20 -9.74 -57.04
C LEU A 1034 -29.08 -10.90 -57.52
N MET A 1035 -29.98 -11.38 -56.67
CA MET A 1035 -30.97 -12.40 -57.07
C MET A 1035 -31.90 -11.87 -58.16
N ALA A 1036 -32.38 -10.63 -58.02
CA ALA A 1036 -33.17 -9.97 -59.06
C ALA A 1036 -32.37 -9.85 -60.37
N SER A 1037 -31.07 -9.51 -60.29
CA SER A 1037 -30.23 -9.45 -61.48
C SER A 1037 -29.98 -10.81 -62.12
N LEU A 1038 -29.81 -11.88 -61.33
CA LEU A 1038 -29.66 -13.24 -61.84
C LEU A 1038 -30.95 -13.68 -62.54
N ALA A 1039 -32.10 -13.42 -61.94
CA ALA A 1039 -33.40 -13.72 -62.54
C ALA A 1039 -33.60 -12.98 -63.87
N LEU A 1040 -33.34 -11.66 -63.91
CA LEU A 1040 -33.43 -10.86 -65.13
C LEU A 1040 -32.48 -11.36 -66.22
N HIS A 1041 -31.25 -11.76 -65.85
CA HIS A 1041 -30.29 -12.32 -66.79
C HIS A 1041 -30.76 -13.65 -67.40
N LEU A 1042 -31.26 -14.56 -66.57
CA LEU A 1042 -31.75 -15.88 -67.01
C LEU A 1042 -33.01 -15.77 -67.87
N GLN A 1043 -33.92 -14.84 -67.54
CA GLN A 1043 -35.16 -14.62 -68.31
C GLN A 1043 -34.88 -14.02 -69.69
N LEU A 1044 -33.99 -13.03 -69.78
CA LEU A 1044 -33.79 -12.27 -71.01
C LEU A 1044 -32.61 -12.80 -71.86
N SER A 1045 -31.70 -13.59 -71.29
CA SER A 1045 -30.55 -14.22 -71.95
C SER A 1045 -29.79 -13.27 -72.91
N PRO A 1046 -29.27 -12.15 -72.40
CA PRO A 1046 -28.92 -10.97 -73.20
C PRO A 1046 -27.76 -11.17 -74.18
N PHE A 1047 -26.90 -12.17 -74.00
CA PHE A 1047 -25.69 -12.38 -74.81
C PHE A 1047 -25.95 -13.21 -76.08
N VAL A 1048 -25.23 -12.87 -77.15
CA VAL A 1048 -25.27 -13.63 -78.42
C VAL A 1048 -24.54 -14.97 -78.29
N THR A 1049 -23.42 -15.01 -77.54
CA THR A 1049 -22.60 -16.22 -77.42
C THR A 1049 -22.99 -17.04 -76.19
N GLY A 1050 -23.13 -18.36 -76.35
CA GLY A 1050 -23.41 -19.28 -75.24
C GLY A 1050 -22.31 -19.26 -74.17
N ARG A 1051 -21.04 -19.08 -74.58
CA ARG A 1051 -19.91 -18.93 -73.64
C ARG A 1051 -20.03 -17.67 -72.78
N GLY A 1052 -20.44 -16.54 -73.36
CA GLY A 1052 -20.67 -15.29 -72.62
C GLY A 1052 -21.83 -15.39 -71.65
N HIS A 1053 -22.93 -16.02 -72.08
CA HIS A 1053 -24.08 -16.30 -71.21
C HIS A 1053 -23.71 -17.20 -70.02
N LEU A 1054 -22.96 -18.28 -70.27
CA LEU A 1054 -22.49 -19.20 -69.23
C LEU A 1054 -21.61 -18.48 -68.20
N LEU A 1055 -20.64 -17.68 -68.66
CA LEU A 1055 -19.73 -16.96 -67.76
C LEU A 1055 -20.49 -15.96 -66.88
N GLU A 1056 -21.40 -15.17 -67.45
CA GLU A 1056 -22.21 -14.24 -66.66
C GLU A 1056 -23.05 -14.99 -65.63
N THR A 1057 -23.69 -16.10 -66.01
CA THR A 1057 -24.47 -16.91 -65.07
C THR A 1057 -23.61 -17.41 -63.90
N ILE A 1058 -22.38 -17.88 -64.17
CA ILE A 1058 -21.42 -18.29 -63.13
C ILE A 1058 -21.05 -17.10 -62.24
N CYS A 1059 -20.70 -15.93 -62.81
CA CYS A 1059 -20.38 -14.73 -62.06
C CYS A 1059 -21.52 -14.32 -61.11
N LEU A 1060 -22.76 -14.29 -61.61
CA LEU A 1060 -23.94 -13.90 -60.83
C LEU A 1060 -24.27 -14.91 -59.73
N LEU A 1061 -24.18 -16.21 -60.04
CA LEU A 1061 -24.41 -17.27 -59.06
C LEU A 1061 -23.37 -17.22 -57.93
N CYS A 1062 -22.09 -17.01 -58.26
CA CYS A 1062 -21.03 -16.82 -57.27
C CYS A 1062 -21.25 -15.55 -56.42
N LEU A 1063 -21.68 -14.43 -57.02
CA LEU A 1063 -22.00 -13.21 -56.27
C LEU A 1063 -23.20 -13.40 -55.32
N CYS A 1064 -24.25 -14.11 -55.75
CA CYS A 1064 -25.37 -14.48 -54.87
C CYS A 1064 -24.91 -15.38 -53.72
N GLY A 1065 -24.04 -16.36 -54.01
CA GLY A 1065 -23.41 -17.21 -53.00
C GLY A 1065 -22.62 -16.42 -51.96
N LEU A 1066 -21.83 -15.43 -52.39
CA LEU A 1066 -21.10 -14.54 -51.48
C LEU A 1066 -22.03 -13.77 -50.55
N THR A 1067 -23.18 -13.27 -51.04
CA THR A 1067 -24.16 -12.57 -50.18
C THR A 1067 -24.94 -13.48 -49.23
N LEU A 1068 -24.98 -14.80 -49.47
CA LEU A 1068 -25.58 -15.74 -48.51
C LEU A 1068 -24.66 -15.99 -47.32
N LEU A 1069 -23.34 -15.97 -47.57
CA LEU A 1069 -22.32 -16.15 -46.53
C LEU A 1069 -22.08 -14.85 -45.74
N ASN A 1070 -22.34 -13.69 -46.36
CA ASN A 1070 -22.19 -12.40 -45.70
C ASN A 1070 -23.36 -12.12 -44.75
N GLY A 1071 -23.05 -11.88 -43.46
CA GLY A 1071 -24.02 -11.48 -42.44
C GLY A 1071 -24.65 -12.60 -41.59
N GLN A 1072 -24.33 -13.88 -41.86
CA GLN A 1072 -24.81 -15.04 -41.07
C GLN A 1072 -23.72 -15.78 -40.29
N VAL A 1073 -22.45 -15.46 -40.50
CA VAL A 1073 -21.33 -16.21 -39.94
C VAL A 1073 -20.59 -15.34 -38.92
N ASP A 1074 -20.58 -15.77 -37.66
CA ASP A 1074 -19.68 -15.22 -36.64
C ASP A 1074 -18.23 -15.63 -36.98
N ASP A 1075 -17.28 -14.71 -36.82
CA ASP A 1075 -15.88 -14.75 -37.33
C ASP A 1075 -14.99 -15.94 -36.88
N THR A 1076 -15.53 -16.97 -36.24
CA THR A 1076 -14.76 -18.00 -35.53
C THR A 1076 -14.63 -19.36 -36.24
N ASP A 1077 -15.27 -19.60 -37.40
CA ASP A 1077 -15.20 -20.89 -38.10
C ASP A 1077 -14.45 -20.78 -39.46
N GLU A 1078 -13.20 -21.26 -39.48
CA GLU A 1078 -12.30 -21.21 -40.64
C GLU A 1078 -12.85 -21.89 -41.90
N ARG A 1079 -13.84 -22.79 -41.77
CA ARG A 1079 -14.43 -23.49 -42.91
C ARG A 1079 -15.15 -22.57 -43.89
N TYR A 1080 -15.79 -21.51 -43.42
CA TYR A 1080 -16.51 -20.56 -44.28
C TYR A 1080 -15.57 -19.68 -45.10
N TYR A 1081 -14.38 -19.40 -44.55
CA TYR A 1081 -13.37 -18.61 -45.24
C TYR A 1081 -12.88 -19.29 -46.54
N VAL A 1082 -12.69 -20.61 -46.50
CA VAL A 1082 -12.32 -21.42 -47.68
C VAL A 1082 -13.42 -21.35 -48.76
N ILE A 1083 -14.70 -21.41 -48.36
CA ILE A 1083 -15.83 -21.33 -49.30
C ILE A 1083 -15.88 -19.96 -49.99
N ILE A 1084 -15.68 -18.86 -49.25
CA ILE A 1084 -15.61 -17.50 -49.80
C ILE A 1084 -14.49 -17.40 -50.83
N GLN A 1085 -13.30 -17.93 -50.55
CA GLN A 1085 -12.18 -17.94 -51.49
C GLN A 1085 -12.51 -18.71 -52.77
N VAL A 1086 -13.11 -19.90 -52.64
CA VAL A 1086 -13.52 -20.73 -53.78
C VAL A 1086 -14.52 -19.98 -54.68
N LEU A 1087 -15.51 -19.31 -54.09
CA LEU A 1087 -16.50 -18.52 -54.84
C LEU A 1087 -15.90 -17.33 -55.60
N ILE A 1088 -14.79 -16.75 -55.12
CA ILE A 1088 -14.08 -15.67 -55.80
C ILE A 1088 -13.20 -16.20 -56.95
N VAL A 1089 -12.53 -17.33 -56.75
CA VAL A 1089 -11.54 -17.87 -57.69
C VAL A 1089 -12.20 -18.55 -58.90
N ILE A 1090 -13.33 -19.25 -58.72
CA ILE A 1090 -14.00 -20.00 -59.80
C ILE A 1090 -14.28 -19.14 -61.05
N PRO A 1091 -14.95 -17.97 -60.96
CA PRO A 1091 -15.25 -17.16 -62.14
C PRO A 1091 -13.99 -16.63 -62.84
N LEU A 1092 -12.93 -16.33 -62.07
CA LEU A 1092 -11.65 -15.85 -62.62
C LEU A 1092 -10.92 -16.97 -63.38
N LEU A 1093 -10.89 -18.19 -62.84
CA LEU A 1093 -10.30 -19.34 -63.52
C LEU A 1093 -11.05 -19.68 -64.80
N VAL A 1094 -12.38 -19.72 -64.76
CA VAL A 1094 -13.22 -19.98 -65.94
C VAL A 1094 -12.98 -18.91 -67.01
N SER A 1095 -12.93 -17.63 -66.60
CA SER A 1095 -12.58 -16.53 -67.51
C SER A 1095 -11.18 -16.69 -68.12
N LEU A 1096 -10.18 -17.06 -67.32
CA LEU A 1096 -8.80 -17.26 -67.77
C LEU A 1096 -8.70 -18.40 -68.78
N VAL A 1097 -9.31 -19.56 -68.49
CA VAL A 1097 -9.36 -20.70 -69.42
C VAL A 1097 -9.99 -20.28 -70.75
N MET A 1098 -11.12 -19.56 -70.71
CA MET A 1098 -11.78 -19.06 -71.93
C MET A 1098 -10.90 -18.08 -72.72
N VAL A 1099 -10.11 -17.23 -72.05
CA VAL A 1099 -9.18 -16.30 -72.69
C VAL A 1099 -7.97 -17.05 -73.29
N VAL A 1100 -7.38 -17.99 -72.57
CA VAL A 1100 -6.24 -18.81 -73.02
C VAL A 1100 -6.64 -19.68 -74.21
N GLU A 1101 -7.81 -20.32 -74.20
CA GLU A 1101 -8.35 -21.03 -75.36
C GLU A 1101 -8.49 -20.11 -76.58
N LYS A 1102 -9.04 -18.91 -76.38
CA LYS A 1102 -9.24 -17.94 -77.46
C LYS A 1102 -7.89 -17.45 -78.02
N PHE A 1103 -6.90 -17.24 -77.16
CA PHE A 1103 -5.58 -16.78 -77.53
C PHE A 1103 -4.75 -17.88 -78.21
N THR A 1104 -4.76 -19.10 -77.68
CA THR A 1104 -4.09 -20.27 -78.28
C THR A 1104 -4.72 -20.65 -79.62
N ALA A 1105 -6.05 -20.56 -79.77
CA ALA A 1105 -6.71 -20.73 -81.06
C ALA A 1105 -6.31 -19.63 -82.08
N LYS A 1106 -6.13 -18.39 -81.61
CA LYS A 1106 -5.65 -17.27 -82.45
C LYS A 1106 -4.19 -17.45 -82.86
N ILE A 1107 -3.32 -17.89 -81.95
CA ILE A 1107 -1.92 -18.21 -82.23
C ILE A 1107 -1.82 -19.38 -83.22
N ARG A 1108 -2.57 -20.48 -83.01
CA ARG A 1108 -2.60 -21.61 -83.96
C ARG A 1108 -3.01 -21.17 -85.36
N ARG A 1109 -4.01 -20.29 -85.49
CA ARG A 1109 -4.41 -19.72 -86.79
C ARG A 1109 -3.36 -18.78 -87.39
N CYS A 1110 -2.63 -18.01 -86.58
CA CYS A 1110 -1.51 -17.19 -87.06
C CYS A 1110 -0.31 -18.06 -87.50
N VAL A 1111 -0.01 -19.13 -86.79
CA VAL A 1111 1.05 -20.09 -87.15
C VAL A 1111 0.67 -20.84 -88.43
N GLN A 1112 -0.59 -21.27 -88.59
CA GLN A 1112 -1.10 -21.88 -89.84
C GLN A 1112 -1.16 -20.90 -91.02
N LYS A 1113 -1.30 -19.59 -90.78
CA LYS A 1113 -1.21 -18.53 -91.81
C LYS A 1113 0.23 -18.12 -92.14
N ARG A 1114 1.21 -18.60 -91.37
CA ARG A 1114 2.64 -18.37 -91.60
C ARG A 1114 3.34 -19.60 -92.17
N SER A 1115 2.69 -20.78 -92.10
CA SER A 1115 3.12 -22.05 -92.74
C SER A 1115 2.37 -22.36 -94.04
N ARG A 1116 1.49 -21.48 -94.49
CA ARG A 1116 0.96 -21.36 -95.85
C ARG A 1116 1.43 -20.01 -96.37
#